data_AF-A0A4U2G8N9-F1
#
_entry.id   AF-A0A4U2G8N9-F1
#
_cell.length_a   1.000
_cell.length_b   1.000
_cell.length_c   1.000
_cell.angle_alpha   90.00
_cell.angle_beta   90.00
_cell.angle_gamma   90.00
#
_symmetry.space_group_name_H-M   'P 1'
#
loop_
_entity.id
_entity.type
_entity.pdbx_description
1 polymer ?
#
loop_
_entity_poly.entity_id
_entity_poly.type
_entity_poly.pdbx_seq_one_letter_code
_entity_poly.pdbx_strand_id
1 'polypeptide(L)'
;MFFRIGNTKIAVAASAILSSVSLAPVAMASNASELEMQRDVYDKAQEVLDSRDLKAYSALRNKIQTYPLTPYTDYRAFLIGLGDRTPAEVDAFIEENKALPFSNRMRAPYLDSLASQKQWKTILEFQTKEPVGEKYQCIYYRAHYEQGNQELAFKGAKQLWLSGSGVDDACDPLFKSWDQAGLRTDELILDRMLLAFEGRNGKLMSYLIKQLDHDESIAQAKQMKALYNKPENVLAFAKKHPANEFYQAQTEFAFEKLARKSSSSAQKVFDDVIKAQKFSKEKSQELADYLTFRLINTDSEELMVWRDKMLASSSKQVLLERRARLAIQHADWTGLKEWIARLDDKHQASLRWQYWQGRAEIATGDSAQGNKRLSDIMGQRNFYSVAAAKQLDEPIQYPTSTLKYNAETVKPFNTSLTRIGELIERDKIAAAKSEWRWLLANADKDQKSMLAAHAATKRWNHLTVTASISAKMWDNITLRFPVAHKWWFNFYAEKHDIDPITLMSLARQESAMDSEARSPVGARGIMQIMPKTAQYTAKKHQIKYQGSDDLYNVSKNIEIGSHYLDGLLAQYDNNRIFAFAAYNAGPSRVKQWRSRSDEKLDAYAFIEMIPFKETRGYVQNILMFETYYRDILGEKGTFLAPHEAKTKY
;
A
#
# COMPACT_ATOMS: atom_id res chain seq x y z
N MET A 1 -58.13 -23.50 34.37
CA MET A 1 -58.17 -22.73 35.63
C MET A 1 -58.60 -21.31 35.27
N PHE A 2 -59.89 -21.08 34.98
CA PHE A 2 -60.90 -20.38 35.83
C PHE A 2 -60.34 -19.11 36.49
N PHE A 3 -60.85 -17.90 36.24
CA PHE A 3 -62.21 -17.36 36.51
C PHE A 3 -62.65 -16.33 35.42
N ARG A 4 -63.87 -16.42 34.83
CA ARG A 4 -65.17 -15.79 35.18
C ARG A 4 -65.14 -14.23 35.22
N ILE A 5 -66.14 -13.43 34.81
CA ILE A 5 -67.46 -13.48 34.14
C ILE A 5 -67.79 -11.99 33.89
N GLY A 6 -68.54 -11.64 32.84
CA GLY A 6 -69.21 -10.34 32.77
C GLY A 6 -69.88 -10.07 31.44
N ASN A 7 -71.07 -10.65 31.22
CA ASN A 7 -71.97 -10.32 30.12
C ASN A 7 -72.97 -9.27 30.57
N THR A 8 -73.16 -8.20 29.78
CA THR A 8 -74.50 -7.61 29.60
C THR A 8 -74.58 -6.87 28.27
N LYS A 9 -75.51 -7.34 27.43
CA LYS A 9 -75.96 -6.69 26.19
C LYS A 9 -77.00 -5.63 26.53
N ILE A 10 -76.93 -4.47 25.89
CA ILE A 10 -78.10 -3.65 25.55
C ILE A 10 -77.95 -3.28 24.08
N ALA A 11 -78.94 -3.64 23.28
CA ALA A 11 -79.11 -3.23 21.90
C ALA A 11 -80.36 -2.35 21.82
N VAL A 12 -80.24 -1.14 21.28
CA VAL A 12 -81.34 -0.44 20.62
C VAL A 12 -80.76 0.32 19.42
N ALA A 13 -81.36 0.05 18.26
CA ALA A 13 -81.07 0.66 16.97
C ALA A 13 -81.76 2.02 16.82
N ALA A 14 -81.13 2.96 16.11
CA ALA A 14 -81.84 3.95 15.30
C ALA A 14 -80.91 4.60 14.26
N SER A 15 -81.39 4.63 13.03
CA SER A 15 -80.72 5.04 11.81
C SER A 15 -80.60 6.56 11.63
N ALA A 16 -79.71 6.91 10.68
CA ALA A 16 -79.69 8.12 9.84
C ALA A 16 -79.03 9.39 10.41
N ILE A 17 -77.89 9.78 9.83
CA ILE A 17 -77.80 10.80 8.77
C ILE A 17 -76.43 10.61 8.08
N LEU A 18 -76.43 10.34 6.77
CA LEU A 18 -75.25 10.43 5.92
C LEU A 18 -74.89 11.90 5.77
N SER A 19 -73.77 12.31 6.35
CA SER A 19 -73.04 13.51 5.93
C SER A 19 -71.82 13.04 5.17
N SER A 20 -71.93 13.02 3.84
CA SER A 20 -70.83 12.84 2.91
C SER A 20 -69.89 14.05 3.00
N VAL A 21 -68.89 13.98 3.89
CA VAL A 21 -67.74 14.87 3.82
C VAL A 21 -66.77 14.26 2.81
N SER A 22 -66.81 14.78 1.59
CA SER A 22 -65.83 14.51 0.55
C SER A 22 -64.47 15.08 0.99
N LEU A 23 -63.70 14.29 1.74
CA LEU A 23 -62.27 14.54 1.95
C LEU A 23 -61.57 14.24 0.61
N ALA A 24 -61.42 15.27 -0.21
CA ALA A 24 -60.51 15.23 -1.34
C ALA A 24 -59.10 14.88 -0.82
N PRO A 25 -58.41 13.88 -1.36
CA PRO A 25 -57.00 13.68 -1.03
C PRO A 25 -56.26 14.88 -1.58
N VAL A 26 -55.79 15.77 -0.69
CA VAL A 26 -54.77 16.75 -1.04
C VAL A 26 -53.52 15.94 -1.34
N ALA A 27 -53.31 15.61 -2.62
CA ALA A 27 -52.04 15.11 -3.10
C ALA A 27 -51.01 16.21 -2.83
N MET A 28 -50.24 16.06 -1.75
CA MET A 28 -48.99 16.79 -1.61
C MET A 28 -48.04 16.21 -2.66
N ALA A 29 -48.11 16.74 -3.88
CA ALA A 29 -47.04 16.58 -4.85
C ALA A 29 -45.79 17.25 -4.24
N SER A 30 -44.87 16.45 -3.71
CA SER A 30 -43.54 16.93 -3.39
C SER A 30 -42.88 17.30 -4.71
N ASN A 31 -42.75 18.59 -4.99
CA ASN A 31 -41.92 19.05 -6.10
C ASN A 31 -40.48 18.66 -5.73
N ALA A 32 -39.95 17.61 -6.37
CA ALA A 32 -38.54 17.26 -6.29
C ALA A 32 -37.72 18.49 -6.69
N SER A 33 -36.65 18.77 -5.94
CA SER A 33 -35.74 19.86 -6.28
C SER A 33 -35.15 19.64 -7.67
N GLU A 34 -34.75 20.72 -8.36
CA GLU A 34 -34.08 20.61 -9.66
C GLU A 34 -32.88 19.64 -9.61
N LEU A 35 -32.13 19.66 -8.51
CA LEU A 35 -30.99 18.77 -8.29
C LEU A 35 -31.40 17.29 -8.19
N GLU A 36 -32.50 16.96 -7.52
CA GLU A 36 -33.00 15.59 -7.43
C GLU A 36 -33.44 15.07 -8.81
N MET A 37 -34.14 15.90 -9.59
CA MET A 37 -34.48 15.53 -10.97
C MET A 37 -33.23 15.31 -11.83
N GLN A 38 -32.20 16.14 -11.66
CA GLN A 38 -30.93 15.96 -12.36
C GLN A 38 -30.19 14.69 -11.95
N ARG A 39 -30.24 14.31 -10.67
CA ARG A 39 -29.67 13.04 -10.16
C ARG A 39 -30.34 11.84 -10.83
N ASP A 40 -31.68 11.80 -10.85
CA ASP A 40 -32.44 10.73 -11.49
C ASP A 40 -32.13 10.61 -12.99
N VAL A 41 -32.02 11.75 -13.68
CA VAL A 41 -31.65 11.74 -15.10
C VAL A 41 -30.20 11.30 -15.29
N TYR A 42 -29.28 11.69 -14.42
CA TYR A 42 -27.89 11.24 -14.45
C TYR A 42 -27.77 9.72 -14.27
N ASP A 43 -28.53 9.12 -13.36
CA ASP A 43 -28.53 7.66 -13.19
C ASP A 43 -29.05 6.93 -14.43
N LYS A 44 -30.18 7.40 -14.98
CA LYS A 44 -30.71 6.87 -16.25
C LYS A 44 -29.71 7.04 -17.39
N ALA A 45 -29.00 8.17 -17.44
CA ALA A 45 -27.95 8.43 -18.41
C ALA A 45 -26.80 7.42 -18.27
N GLN A 46 -26.43 7.03 -17.04
CA GLN A 46 -25.44 5.98 -16.82
C GLN A 46 -25.92 4.60 -17.30
N GLU A 47 -27.17 4.23 -17.04
CA GLU A 47 -27.75 2.96 -17.48
C GLU A 47 -27.79 2.83 -19.01
N VAL A 48 -28.20 3.87 -19.73
CA VAL A 48 -28.19 3.85 -21.21
C VAL A 48 -26.78 3.83 -21.79
N LEU A 49 -25.81 4.41 -21.07
CA LEU A 49 -24.40 4.34 -21.45
C LEU A 49 -23.78 2.97 -21.12
N ASP A 50 -24.32 2.19 -20.19
CA ASP A 50 -23.91 0.80 -19.96
C ASP A 50 -24.27 -0.08 -21.17
N SER A 51 -25.40 0.19 -21.83
CA SER A 51 -25.79 -0.45 -23.09
C SER A 51 -25.23 0.22 -24.36
N ARG A 52 -24.38 1.25 -24.21
CA ARG A 52 -23.76 2.04 -25.29
C ARG A 52 -24.77 2.76 -26.22
N ASP A 53 -25.97 3.08 -25.75
CA ASP A 53 -27.00 3.78 -26.52
C ASP A 53 -26.80 5.31 -26.52
N LEU A 54 -26.02 5.79 -27.50
CA LEU A 54 -25.76 7.23 -27.68
C LEU A 54 -27.01 8.04 -28.05
N LYS A 55 -28.00 7.42 -28.69
CA LYS A 55 -29.24 8.11 -29.10
C LYS A 55 -30.10 8.39 -27.87
N ALA A 56 -30.27 7.39 -27.02
CA ALA A 56 -30.96 7.55 -25.75
C ALA A 56 -30.21 8.53 -24.83
N TYR A 57 -28.89 8.45 -24.75
CA TYR A 57 -28.08 9.42 -24.00
C TYR A 57 -28.30 10.86 -24.49
N SER A 58 -28.27 11.09 -25.80
CA SER A 58 -28.46 12.44 -26.38
C SER A 58 -29.80 13.06 -25.97
N ALA A 59 -30.87 12.25 -25.84
CA ALA A 59 -32.18 12.72 -25.39
C ALA A 59 -32.21 13.09 -23.89
N LEU A 60 -31.30 12.56 -23.09
CA LEU A 60 -31.16 12.85 -21.65
C LEU A 60 -30.16 13.97 -21.36
N ARG A 61 -29.12 14.11 -22.19
CA ARG A 61 -27.97 14.98 -21.93
C ARG A 61 -28.33 16.45 -21.67
N ASN A 62 -29.29 17.02 -22.41
CA ASN A 62 -29.68 18.42 -22.22
C ASN A 62 -30.35 18.67 -20.86
N LYS A 63 -31.01 17.64 -20.29
CA LYS A 63 -31.70 17.75 -18.99
C LYS A 63 -30.75 17.79 -17.80
N ILE A 64 -29.49 17.41 -18.00
CA ILE A 64 -28.43 17.45 -16.97
C ILE A 64 -27.32 18.44 -17.33
N GLN A 65 -27.53 19.37 -18.26
CA GLN A 65 -26.45 20.24 -18.74
C GLN A 65 -25.74 21.05 -17.65
N THR A 66 -26.45 21.45 -16.59
CA THR A 66 -25.91 22.18 -15.43
C THR A 66 -25.54 21.26 -14.26
N TYR A 67 -25.80 19.96 -14.36
CA TYR A 67 -25.51 19.02 -13.30
C TYR A 67 -23.99 18.79 -13.18
N PRO A 68 -23.41 18.82 -11.97
CA PRO A 68 -21.95 18.77 -11.79
C PRO A 68 -21.26 17.54 -12.40
N LEU A 69 -21.94 16.38 -12.47
CA LEU A 69 -21.34 15.13 -12.95
C LEU A 69 -21.52 14.88 -14.44
N THR A 70 -22.14 15.79 -15.17
CA THR A 70 -22.37 15.65 -16.61
C THR A 70 -21.08 15.44 -17.43
N PRO A 71 -19.93 16.04 -17.08
CA PRO A 71 -18.67 15.71 -17.75
C PRO A 71 -18.27 14.22 -17.67
N TYR A 72 -18.72 13.50 -16.63
CA TYR A 72 -18.47 12.05 -16.51
C TYR A 72 -19.32 11.22 -17.47
N THR A 73 -20.57 11.61 -17.71
CA THR A 73 -21.39 10.94 -18.73
C THR A 73 -20.90 11.31 -20.14
N ASP A 74 -20.43 12.54 -20.34
CA ASP A 74 -19.81 12.96 -21.60
C ASP A 74 -18.54 12.17 -21.89
N TYR A 75 -17.67 12.00 -20.89
CA TYR A 75 -16.51 11.12 -21.00
C TYR A 75 -16.91 9.70 -21.41
N ARG A 76 -17.90 9.10 -20.74
CA ARG A 76 -18.38 7.75 -21.08
C ARG A 76 -18.95 7.66 -22.50
N ALA A 77 -19.73 8.66 -22.92
CA ALA A 77 -20.25 8.74 -24.28
C ALA A 77 -19.13 8.91 -25.31
N PHE A 78 -18.12 9.74 -25.00
CA PHE A 78 -16.98 9.99 -25.86
C PHE A 78 -16.11 8.75 -26.10
N LEU A 79 -16.00 7.87 -25.10
CA LEU A 79 -15.33 6.56 -25.22
C LEU A 79 -16.03 5.61 -26.22
N ILE A 80 -17.31 5.82 -26.53
CA ILE A 80 -18.01 5.02 -27.55
C ILE A 80 -17.56 5.49 -28.93
N GLY A 81 -17.01 4.57 -29.72
CA GLY A 81 -16.43 4.88 -31.04
C GLY A 81 -15.08 5.60 -30.96
N LEU A 82 -14.36 5.48 -29.83
CA LEU A 82 -13.12 6.22 -29.60
C LEU A 82 -12.06 6.04 -30.71
N GLY A 83 -11.95 4.85 -31.30
CA GLY A 83 -11.01 4.57 -32.39
C GLY A 83 -11.35 5.23 -33.72
N ASP A 84 -12.60 5.67 -33.91
CA ASP A 84 -13.05 6.33 -35.16
C ASP A 84 -12.83 7.85 -35.11
N ARG A 85 -12.41 8.38 -33.96
CA ARG A 85 -12.15 9.80 -33.74
C ARG A 85 -10.76 10.19 -34.21
N THR A 86 -10.63 11.42 -34.68
CA THR A 86 -9.34 12.01 -35.06
C THR A 86 -8.51 12.39 -33.82
N PRO A 87 -7.17 12.43 -33.93
CA PRO A 87 -6.31 12.91 -32.85
C PRO A 87 -6.71 14.29 -32.33
N ALA A 88 -7.10 15.20 -33.23
CA ALA A 88 -7.52 16.56 -32.89
C ALA A 88 -8.80 16.58 -32.03
N GLU A 89 -9.79 15.72 -32.32
CA GLU A 89 -11.00 15.60 -31.49
C GLU A 89 -10.67 15.06 -30.10
N VAL A 90 -9.76 14.07 -30.01
CA VAL A 90 -9.35 13.51 -28.72
C VAL A 90 -8.53 14.49 -27.90
N ASP A 91 -7.57 15.19 -28.51
CA ASP A 91 -6.78 16.22 -27.83
C ASP A 91 -7.65 17.41 -27.40
N ALA A 92 -8.62 17.83 -28.24
CA ALA A 92 -9.61 18.84 -27.86
C ALA A 92 -10.43 18.41 -26.65
N PHE A 93 -10.94 17.16 -26.65
CA PHE A 93 -11.68 16.63 -25.50
C PHE A 93 -10.83 16.58 -24.23
N ILE A 94 -9.54 16.19 -24.34
CA ILE A 94 -8.60 16.19 -23.21
C ILE A 94 -8.40 17.61 -22.67
N GLU A 95 -8.18 18.60 -23.54
CA GLU A 95 -7.92 19.98 -23.15
C GLU A 95 -9.16 20.65 -22.53
N GLU A 96 -10.34 20.46 -23.14
CA GLU A 96 -11.62 20.95 -22.61
C GLU A 96 -11.91 20.38 -21.21
N ASN A 97 -11.48 19.14 -20.95
CA ASN A 97 -11.71 18.44 -19.69
C ASN A 97 -10.46 18.39 -18.78
N LYS A 98 -9.44 19.22 -19.02
CA LYS A 98 -8.17 19.17 -18.25
C LYS A 98 -8.33 19.36 -16.74
N ALA A 99 -9.44 19.97 -16.30
CA ALA A 99 -9.75 20.12 -14.89
C ALA A 99 -10.20 18.80 -14.21
N LEU A 100 -10.44 17.74 -14.98
CA LEU A 100 -11.00 16.46 -14.52
C LEU A 100 -9.95 15.35 -14.56
N PRO A 101 -9.97 14.40 -13.60
CA PRO A 101 -8.95 13.35 -13.49
C PRO A 101 -8.91 12.36 -14.66
N PHE A 102 -9.99 12.23 -15.42
CA PHE A 102 -10.05 11.29 -16.54
C PHE A 102 -9.34 11.81 -17.80
N SER A 103 -9.10 13.12 -17.92
CA SER A 103 -8.42 13.73 -19.07
C SER A 103 -7.05 13.08 -19.31
N ASN A 104 -6.25 12.93 -18.26
CA ASN A 104 -4.95 12.25 -18.33
C ASN A 104 -5.03 10.74 -18.60
N ARG A 105 -6.21 10.13 -18.45
CA ARG A 105 -6.43 8.70 -18.69
C ARG A 105 -6.98 8.39 -20.08
N MET A 106 -7.34 9.40 -20.87
CA MET A 106 -7.89 9.24 -22.22
C MET A 106 -6.90 8.65 -23.22
N ARG A 107 -5.60 8.95 -23.07
CA ARG A 107 -4.57 8.51 -24.02
C ARG A 107 -4.49 6.99 -24.14
N ALA A 108 -4.51 6.29 -23.01
CA ALA A 108 -4.43 4.84 -22.92
C ALA A 108 -5.53 4.10 -23.73
N PRO A 109 -6.84 4.30 -23.46
CA PRO A 109 -7.91 3.63 -24.22
C PRO A 109 -7.97 4.07 -25.69
N TYR A 110 -7.51 5.29 -26.03
CA TYR A 110 -7.43 5.70 -27.44
C TYR A 110 -6.31 4.94 -28.16
N LEU A 111 -5.11 4.85 -27.58
CA LEU A 111 -4.02 4.04 -28.10
C LEU A 111 -4.42 2.56 -28.23
N ASP A 112 -5.13 2.00 -27.25
CA ASP A 112 -5.66 0.64 -27.33
C ASP A 112 -6.62 0.47 -28.52
N SER A 113 -7.51 1.43 -28.73
CA SER A 113 -8.47 1.42 -29.84
C SER A 113 -7.77 1.52 -31.19
N LEU A 114 -6.87 2.50 -31.37
CA LEU A 114 -6.11 2.68 -32.61
C LEU A 114 -5.24 1.46 -32.94
N ALA A 115 -4.58 0.87 -31.94
CA ALA A 115 -3.74 -0.31 -32.11
C ALA A 115 -4.58 -1.54 -32.53
N SER A 116 -5.76 -1.73 -31.93
CA SER A 116 -6.68 -2.82 -32.31
C SER A 116 -7.16 -2.71 -33.76
N GLN A 117 -7.27 -1.49 -34.28
CA GLN A 117 -7.65 -1.18 -35.66
C GLN A 117 -6.44 -1.04 -36.61
N LYS A 118 -5.21 -1.24 -36.12
CA LYS A 118 -3.95 -1.08 -36.88
C LYS A 118 -3.75 0.31 -37.49
N GLN A 119 -4.28 1.36 -36.85
CA GLN A 119 -4.13 2.76 -37.29
C GLN A 119 -2.77 3.34 -36.86
N TRP A 120 -1.68 2.77 -37.38
CA TRP A 120 -0.32 3.09 -36.96
C TRP A 120 0.10 4.54 -37.22
N LYS A 121 -0.30 5.08 -38.37
CA LYS A 121 -0.05 6.49 -38.72
C LYS A 121 -0.69 7.43 -37.68
N THR A 122 -1.96 7.20 -37.37
CA THR A 122 -2.74 7.98 -36.41
C THR A 122 -2.18 7.88 -34.99
N ILE A 123 -1.64 6.72 -34.59
CA ILE A 123 -0.93 6.58 -33.31
C ILE A 123 0.26 7.55 -33.24
N LEU A 124 1.06 7.66 -34.30
CA LEU A 124 2.23 8.56 -34.30
C LEU A 124 1.85 10.04 -34.42
N GLU A 125 0.72 10.35 -35.08
CA GLU A 125 0.14 11.70 -35.08
C GLU A 125 -0.30 12.13 -33.68
N PHE A 126 -0.95 11.23 -32.92
CA PHE A 126 -1.47 11.51 -31.58
C PHE A 126 -0.42 11.43 -30.46
N GLN A 127 0.46 10.43 -30.52
CA GLN A 127 1.44 10.12 -29.50
C GLN A 127 2.83 10.42 -30.03
N THR A 128 3.21 11.69 -30.01
CA THR A 128 4.46 12.19 -30.60
C THR A 128 5.70 11.85 -29.76
N LYS A 129 5.52 11.56 -28.47
CA LYS A 129 6.59 11.17 -27.53
C LYS A 129 6.39 9.74 -27.07
N GLU A 130 7.45 9.09 -26.62
CA GLU A 130 7.36 7.76 -26.02
C GLU A 130 6.39 7.77 -24.83
N PRO A 131 5.35 6.90 -24.82
CA PRO A 131 4.39 6.85 -23.73
C PRO A 131 4.96 6.13 -22.50
N VAL A 132 4.31 6.33 -21.35
CA VAL A 132 4.60 5.57 -20.13
C VAL A 132 3.82 4.26 -20.15
N GLY A 133 4.48 3.17 -19.73
CA GLY A 133 3.88 1.85 -19.58
C GLY A 133 4.26 0.91 -20.72
N GLU A 134 4.71 -0.29 -20.35
CA GLU A 134 5.32 -1.29 -21.25
C GLU A 134 4.45 -1.57 -22.49
N LYS A 135 3.16 -1.89 -22.29
CA LYS A 135 2.19 -2.10 -23.37
C LYS A 135 2.16 -0.95 -24.39
N TYR A 136 2.11 0.29 -23.92
CA TYR A 136 1.98 1.46 -24.79
C TYR A 136 3.31 1.79 -25.47
N GLN A 137 4.45 1.51 -24.83
CA GLN A 137 5.76 1.57 -25.48
C GLN A 137 5.85 0.54 -26.62
N CYS A 138 5.36 -0.70 -26.40
CA CYS A 138 5.28 -1.71 -27.45
C CYS A 138 4.46 -1.22 -28.66
N ILE A 139 3.26 -0.66 -28.40
CA ILE A 139 2.37 -0.09 -29.43
C ILE A 139 3.07 1.06 -30.18
N TYR A 140 3.74 1.96 -29.46
CA TYR A 140 4.44 3.11 -30.02
C TYR A 140 5.58 2.71 -30.97
N TYR A 141 6.45 1.81 -30.53
CA TYR A 141 7.55 1.32 -31.38
C TYR A 141 7.05 0.45 -32.53
N ARG A 142 5.96 -0.31 -32.32
CA ARG A 142 5.30 -1.02 -33.43
C ARG A 142 4.78 -0.03 -34.47
N ALA A 143 4.16 1.07 -34.06
CA ALA A 143 3.68 2.08 -34.98
C ALA A 143 4.83 2.69 -35.80
N HIS A 144 5.98 2.98 -35.18
CA HIS A 144 7.20 3.42 -35.90
C HIS A 144 7.68 2.39 -36.92
N TYR A 145 7.72 1.11 -36.56
CA TYR A 145 8.09 0.04 -37.49
C TYR A 145 7.18 0.00 -38.72
N GLU A 146 5.86 0.05 -38.49
CA GLU A 146 4.84 0.01 -39.55
C GLU A 146 4.80 1.27 -40.42
N GLN A 147 5.42 2.37 -39.96
CA GLN A 147 5.61 3.60 -40.73
C GLN A 147 7.02 3.70 -41.34
N GLY A 148 7.81 2.63 -41.31
CA GLY A 148 9.12 2.54 -41.95
C GLY A 148 10.30 3.06 -41.11
N ASN A 149 10.06 3.56 -39.89
CA ASN A 149 11.11 3.99 -38.97
C ASN A 149 11.66 2.80 -38.16
N GLN A 150 12.36 1.91 -38.86
CA GLN A 150 12.90 0.67 -38.28
C GLN A 150 13.97 0.91 -37.22
N GLU A 151 14.83 1.93 -37.41
CA GLU A 151 15.92 2.24 -36.47
C GLU A 151 15.37 2.54 -35.07
N LEU A 152 14.39 3.45 -34.97
CA LEU A 152 13.78 3.79 -33.69
C LEU A 152 12.97 2.61 -33.11
N ALA A 153 12.22 1.91 -33.97
CA ALA A 153 11.41 0.78 -33.53
C ALA A 153 12.25 -0.34 -32.93
N PHE A 154 13.37 -0.70 -33.57
CA PHE A 154 14.25 -1.77 -33.11
C PHE A 154 15.13 -1.36 -31.94
N LYS A 155 15.48 -0.08 -31.81
CA LYS A 155 16.06 0.45 -30.57
C LYS A 155 15.10 0.23 -29.40
N GLY A 156 13.83 0.57 -29.57
CA GLY A 156 12.79 0.33 -28.58
C GLY A 156 12.55 -1.16 -28.30
N ALA A 157 12.55 -2.00 -29.34
CA ALA A 157 12.44 -3.45 -29.22
C ALA A 157 13.57 -4.02 -28.34
N LYS A 158 14.83 -3.64 -28.59
CA LYS A 158 15.97 -4.06 -27.77
C LYS A 158 15.79 -3.62 -26.31
N GLN A 159 15.41 -2.38 -26.07
CA GLN A 159 15.20 -1.83 -24.72
C GLN A 159 14.11 -2.61 -23.95
N LEU A 160 12.98 -2.90 -24.59
CA LEU A 160 11.87 -3.64 -23.96
C LEU A 160 12.18 -5.13 -23.80
N TRP A 161 12.92 -5.72 -24.75
CA TRP A 161 13.27 -7.14 -24.74
C TRP A 161 14.21 -7.51 -23.60
N LEU A 162 15.19 -6.64 -23.29
CA LEU A 162 16.20 -6.87 -22.26
C LEU A 162 15.59 -6.74 -20.84
N SER A 163 14.80 -7.76 -20.47
CA SER A 163 14.11 -7.90 -19.20
C SER A 163 14.21 -9.33 -18.65
N GLY A 164 14.36 -9.45 -17.33
CA GLY A 164 14.35 -10.72 -16.61
C GLY A 164 12.96 -11.31 -16.36
N SER A 165 11.90 -10.58 -16.73
CA SER A 165 10.51 -11.04 -16.67
C SER A 165 9.92 -11.27 -18.07
N GLY A 166 8.68 -11.78 -18.10
CA GLY A 166 7.86 -11.66 -19.29
C GLY A 166 7.66 -10.18 -19.62
N VAL A 167 7.53 -9.89 -20.92
CA VAL A 167 7.17 -8.57 -21.45
C VAL A 167 5.73 -8.68 -21.95
N ASP A 168 4.99 -7.58 -21.93
CA ASP A 168 3.63 -7.46 -22.44
C ASP A 168 3.48 -8.05 -23.85
N ASP A 169 2.37 -8.75 -24.10
CA ASP A 169 2.12 -9.47 -25.35
C ASP A 169 1.95 -8.51 -26.54
N ALA A 170 1.63 -7.24 -26.30
CA ALA A 170 1.63 -6.20 -27.32
C ALA A 170 3.00 -6.03 -28.02
N CYS A 171 4.10 -6.45 -27.39
CA CYS A 171 5.43 -6.41 -27.99
C CYS A 171 5.72 -7.57 -28.95
N ASP A 172 4.99 -8.68 -28.90
CA ASP A 172 5.31 -9.89 -29.67
C ASP A 172 5.42 -9.64 -31.18
N PRO A 173 4.54 -8.86 -31.84
CA PRO A 173 4.68 -8.55 -33.26
C PRO A 173 5.95 -7.75 -33.57
N LEU A 174 6.31 -6.80 -32.71
CA LEU A 174 7.53 -5.99 -32.86
C LEU A 174 8.78 -6.86 -32.69
N PHE A 175 8.81 -7.71 -31.66
CA PHE A 175 9.91 -8.64 -31.44
C PHE A 175 10.08 -9.64 -32.58
N LYS A 176 8.97 -10.13 -33.15
CA LYS A 176 9.02 -10.99 -34.35
C LYS A 176 9.65 -10.26 -35.54
N SER A 177 9.27 -9.02 -35.78
CA SER A 177 9.86 -8.23 -36.87
C SER A 177 11.34 -7.91 -36.63
N TRP A 178 11.72 -7.64 -35.39
CA TRP A 178 13.11 -7.40 -34.98
C TRP A 178 13.98 -8.65 -35.14
N ASP A 179 13.43 -9.81 -34.82
CA ASP A 179 14.05 -11.14 -35.01
C ASP A 179 14.23 -11.48 -36.49
N GLN A 180 13.21 -11.27 -37.31
CA GLN A 180 13.28 -11.47 -38.77
C GLN A 180 14.32 -10.59 -39.46
N ALA A 181 14.66 -9.44 -38.86
CA ALA A 181 15.74 -8.57 -39.33
C ALA A 181 17.14 -9.06 -38.92
N GLY A 182 17.26 -10.19 -38.20
CA GLY A 182 18.52 -10.74 -37.71
C GLY A 182 19.16 -9.94 -36.57
N LEU A 183 18.43 -9.00 -35.96
CA LEU A 183 18.96 -8.09 -34.94
C LEU A 183 18.79 -8.63 -33.51
N ARG A 184 17.99 -9.68 -33.32
CA ARG A 184 17.90 -10.42 -32.06
C ARG A 184 18.95 -11.52 -32.04
N THR A 185 20.20 -11.13 -31.80
CA THR A 185 21.34 -12.04 -31.81
C THR A 185 21.36 -12.99 -30.62
N ASP A 186 22.10 -14.10 -30.74
CA ASP A 186 22.36 -15.02 -29.62
C ASP A 186 22.93 -14.30 -28.39
N GLU A 187 23.80 -13.32 -28.58
CA GLU A 187 24.37 -12.48 -27.50
C GLU A 187 23.26 -11.78 -26.71
N LEU A 188 22.29 -11.15 -27.37
CA LEU A 188 21.16 -10.49 -26.70
C LEU A 188 20.21 -11.48 -26.01
N ILE A 189 20.10 -12.70 -26.53
CA ILE A 189 19.33 -13.77 -25.89
C ILE A 189 20.05 -14.23 -24.61
N LEU A 190 21.37 -14.35 -24.64
CA LEU A 190 22.19 -14.66 -23.47
C LEU A 190 22.16 -13.54 -22.42
N ASP A 191 22.20 -12.27 -22.84
CA ASP A 191 22.03 -11.11 -21.94
C ASP A 191 20.66 -11.13 -21.26
N ARG A 192 19.59 -11.38 -22.02
CA ARG A 192 18.25 -11.54 -21.43
C ARG A 192 18.20 -12.75 -20.50
N MET A 193 18.94 -13.80 -20.80
CA MET A 193 19.03 -14.99 -19.95
C MET A 193 19.77 -14.70 -18.62
N LEU A 194 20.77 -13.81 -18.61
CA LEU A 194 21.39 -13.30 -17.38
C LEU A 194 20.38 -12.54 -16.53
N LEU A 195 19.60 -11.64 -17.12
CA LEU A 195 18.52 -10.92 -16.42
C LEU A 195 17.48 -11.90 -15.86
N ALA A 196 17.16 -12.96 -16.61
CA ALA A 196 16.26 -14.02 -16.15
C ALA A 196 16.87 -14.82 -14.99
N PHE A 197 18.18 -15.05 -14.98
CA PHE A 197 18.89 -15.67 -13.86
C PHE A 197 18.75 -14.79 -12.62
N GLU A 198 19.13 -13.51 -12.71
CA GLU A 198 19.04 -12.52 -11.64
C GLU A 198 17.61 -12.45 -11.06
N GLY A 199 16.60 -12.31 -11.94
CA GLY A 199 15.17 -12.31 -11.60
C GLY A 199 14.64 -13.65 -11.09
N ARG A 200 15.50 -14.68 -11.01
CA ARG A 200 15.20 -16.05 -10.60
C ARG A 200 14.15 -16.75 -11.47
N ASN A 201 14.02 -16.35 -12.72
CA ASN A 201 13.03 -16.83 -13.67
C ASN A 201 13.53 -18.03 -14.49
N GLY A 202 13.58 -19.19 -13.86
CA GLY A 202 14.05 -20.41 -14.50
C GLY A 202 13.20 -20.90 -15.68
N LYS A 203 11.92 -20.49 -15.75
CA LYS A 203 11.03 -20.81 -16.88
C LYS A 203 11.43 -20.00 -18.12
N LEU A 204 11.63 -18.69 -17.96
CA LEU A 204 12.12 -17.83 -19.05
C LEU A 204 13.48 -18.29 -19.58
N MET A 205 14.42 -18.63 -18.72
CA MET A 205 15.70 -19.23 -19.13
C MET A 205 15.52 -20.47 -20.03
N SER A 206 14.56 -21.33 -19.70
CA SER A 206 14.29 -22.56 -20.48
C SER A 206 13.62 -22.26 -21.82
N TYR A 207 12.87 -21.17 -21.89
CA TYR A 207 12.27 -20.67 -23.12
C TYR A 207 13.31 -20.02 -24.03
N LEU A 208 14.22 -19.21 -23.49
CA LEU A 208 15.27 -18.51 -24.24
C LEU A 208 16.29 -19.46 -24.87
N ILE A 209 16.63 -20.58 -24.22
CA ILE A 209 17.51 -21.61 -24.81
C ILE A 209 17.00 -22.09 -26.17
N LYS A 210 15.67 -22.14 -26.37
CA LYS A 210 15.06 -22.62 -27.62
C LYS A 210 15.11 -21.59 -28.76
N GLN A 211 15.55 -20.37 -28.48
CA GLN A 211 15.62 -19.26 -29.45
C GLN A 211 17.04 -19.02 -29.96
N LEU A 212 18.04 -19.75 -29.43
CA LEU A 212 19.43 -19.62 -29.85
C LEU A 212 19.66 -20.42 -31.12
N ASP A 213 20.44 -19.86 -32.03
CA ASP A 213 20.70 -20.46 -33.34
C ASP A 213 22.02 -21.26 -33.37
N HIS A 214 23.05 -20.82 -32.66
CA HIS A 214 24.38 -21.43 -32.71
C HIS A 214 24.64 -22.42 -31.57
N ASP A 215 25.27 -23.55 -31.90
CA ASP A 215 25.57 -24.63 -30.93
C ASP A 215 26.41 -24.15 -29.73
N GLU A 216 27.33 -23.21 -29.94
CA GLU A 216 28.14 -22.62 -28.86
C GLU A 216 27.25 -21.85 -27.87
N SER A 217 26.41 -20.95 -28.36
CA SER A 217 25.46 -20.18 -27.55
C SER A 217 24.49 -21.10 -26.81
N ILE A 218 23.98 -22.14 -27.49
CA ILE A 218 23.11 -23.17 -26.89
C ILE A 218 23.84 -23.88 -25.74
N ALA A 219 25.12 -24.23 -25.91
CA ALA A 219 25.92 -24.86 -24.87
C ALA A 219 26.15 -23.93 -23.67
N GLN A 220 26.48 -22.65 -23.91
CA GLN A 220 26.64 -21.63 -22.88
C GLN A 220 25.34 -21.44 -22.08
N ALA A 221 24.21 -21.32 -22.76
CA ALA A 221 22.90 -21.18 -22.16
C ALA A 221 22.52 -22.40 -21.31
N LYS A 222 22.74 -23.62 -21.83
CA LYS A 222 22.52 -24.86 -21.06
C LYS A 222 23.39 -24.90 -19.81
N GLN A 223 24.64 -24.46 -19.89
CA GLN A 223 25.53 -24.38 -18.72
C GLN A 223 25.03 -23.36 -17.69
N MET A 224 24.66 -22.16 -18.13
CA MET A 224 24.07 -21.12 -17.27
C MET A 224 22.82 -21.63 -16.56
N LYS A 225 21.95 -22.35 -17.29
CA LYS A 225 20.74 -22.97 -16.72
C LYS A 225 21.07 -24.09 -15.73
N ALA A 226 22.10 -24.90 -16.00
CA ALA A 226 22.56 -25.93 -15.08
C ALA A 226 23.08 -25.31 -13.77
N LEU A 227 23.85 -24.22 -13.86
CA LEU A 227 24.32 -23.47 -12.69
C LEU A 227 23.16 -22.85 -11.90
N TYR A 228 22.18 -22.26 -12.60
CA TYR A 228 20.95 -21.76 -11.97
C TYR A 228 20.21 -22.86 -11.18
N ASN A 229 20.15 -24.09 -11.71
CA ASN A 229 19.47 -25.21 -11.05
C ASN A 229 20.30 -25.77 -9.87
N LYS A 230 21.63 -25.80 -10.00
CA LYS A 230 22.58 -26.33 -9.00
C LYS A 230 23.59 -25.25 -8.59
N PRO A 231 23.18 -24.24 -7.79
CA PRO A 231 24.04 -23.14 -7.38
C PRO A 231 25.21 -23.58 -6.49
N GLU A 232 25.18 -24.79 -5.93
CA GLU A 232 26.30 -25.41 -5.19
C GLU A 232 27.57 -25.53 -6.03
N ASN A 233 27.42 -25.60 -7.35
CA ASN A 233 28.54 -25.70 -8.29
C ASN A 233 29.21 -24.35 -8.59
N VAL A 234 28.78 -23.26 -7.96
CA VAL A 234 29.29 -21.90 -8.23
C VAL A 234 30.81 -21.81 -8.15
N LEU A 235 31.44 -22.46 -7.17
CA LEU A 235 32.90 -22.42 -7.04
C LEU A 235 33.60 -23.17 -8.18
N ALA A 236 33.10 -24.37 -8.54
CA ALA A 236 33.66 -25.15 -9.64
C ALA A 236 33.50 -24.39 -10.97
N PHE A 237 32.36 -23.74 -11.16
CA PHE A 237 32.09 -22.87 -12.31
C PHE A 237 33.05 -21.67 -12.35
N ALA A 238 33.19 -20.96 -11.23
CA ALA A 238 34.07 -19.81 -11.07
C ALA A 238 35.54 -20.14 -11.36
N LYS A 239 36.03 -21.33 -10.98
CA LYS A 239 37.40 -21.78 -11.25
C LYS A 239 37.62 -22.21 -12.70
N LYS A 240 36.58 -22.73 -13.36
CA LYS A 240 36.67 -23.25 -14.74
C LYS A 240 36.72 -22.14 -15.79
N HIS A 241 36.09 -21.00 -15.52
CA HIS A 241 35.83 -19.97 -16.52
C HIS A 241 36.65 -18.70 -16.31
N PRO A 242 36.97 -17.96 -17.39
CA PRO A 242 37.72 -16.72 -17.28
C PRO A 242 36.92 -15.65 -16.51
N ALA A 243 37.64 -14.80 -15.79
CA ALA A 243 37.06 -13.65 -15.10
C ALA A 243 36.77 -12.52 -16.10
N ASN A 244 35.58 -12.55 -16.70
CA ASN A 244 35.01 -11.48 -17.52
C ASN A 244 33.58 -11.18 -17.05
N GLU A 245 32.99 -10.08 -17.52
CA GLU A 245 31.68 -9.61 -17.05
C GLU A 245 30.58 -10.69 -17.15
N PHE A 246 30.56 -11.46 -18.24
CA PHE A 246 29.56 -12.49 -18.48
C PHE A 246 29.62 -13.64 -17.45
N TYR A 247 30.81 -14.17 -17.16
CA TYR A 247 30.97 -15.26 -16.18
C TYR A 247 30.94 -14.76 -14.73
N GLN A 248 31.35 -13.52 -14.50
CA GLN A 248 31.19 -12.85 -13.21
C GLN A 248 29.72 -12.71 -12.85
N ALA A 249 28.86 -12.24 -13.77
CA ALA A 249 27.41 -12.12 -13.53
C ALA A 249 26.78 -13.48 -13.18
N GLN A 250 27.09 -14.54 -13.94
CA GLN A 250 26.60 -15.89 -13.64
C GLN A 250 27.06 -16.38 -12.27
N THR A 251 28.32 -16.12 -11.92
CA THR A 251 28.89 -16.51 -10.63
C THR A 251 28.22 -15.75 -9.48
N GLU A 252 28.02 -14.44 -9.62
CA GLU A 252 27.31 -13.60 -8.66
C GLU A 252 25.89 -14.12 -8.42
N PHE A 253 25.09 -14.32 -9.47
CA PHE A 253 23.71 -14.79 -9.34
C PHE A 253 23.62 -16.21 -8.77
N ALA A 254 24.56 -17.09 -9.14
CA ALA A 254 24.65 -18.43 -8.59
C ALA A 254 25.03 -18.41 -7.10
N PHE A 255 26.01 -17.59 -6.72
CA PHE A 255 26.42 -17.40 -5.33
C PHE A 255 25.26 -16.85 -4.50
N GLU A 256 24.58 -15.82 -5.00
CA GLU A 256 23.41 -15.26 -4.35
C GLU A 256 22.32 -16.31 -4.12
N LYS A 257 22.07 -17.15 -5.14
CA LYS A 257 21.11 -18.24 -5.06
C LYS A 257 21.55 -19.31 -4.06
N LEU A 258 22.84 -19.66 -4.03
CA LEU A 258 23.42 -20.56 -3.01
C LEU A 258 23.20 -19.97 -1.62
N ALA A 259 23.51 -18.70 -1.40
CA ALA A 259 23.34 -18.04 -0.12
C ALA A 259 21.88 -18.02 0.37
N ARG A 260 20.89 -17.91 -0.55
CA ARG A 260 19.46 -18.08 -0.22
C ARG A 260 19.11 -19.53 0.17
N LYS A 261 19.76 -20.51 -0.46
CA LYS A 261 19.48 -21.93 -0.23
C LYS A 261 20.19 -22.48 1.02
N SER A 262 21.46 -22.14 1.20
CA SER A 262 22.33 -22.52 2.31
C SER A 262 23.39 -21.43 2.52
N SER A 263 23.15 -20.57 3.51
CA SER A 263 24.08 -19.47 3.83
C SER A 263 25.41 -19.98 4.39
N SER A 264 25.42 -21.12 5.09
CA SER A 264 26.67 -21.75 5.56
C SER A 264 27.50 -22.29 4.39
N SER A 265 26.88 -22.95 3.42
CA SER A 265 27.59 -23.42 2.20
C SER A 265 28.13 -22.25 1.39
N ALA A 266 27.39 -21.15 1.27
CA ALA A 266 27.86 -19.95 0.59
C ALA A 266 29.05 -19.32 1.31
N GLN A 267 29.01 -19.20 2.65
CA GLN A 267 30.12 -18.66 3.43
C GLN A 267 31.41 -19.47 3.20
N LYS A 268 31.32 -20.81 3.20
CA LYS A 268 32.48 -21.70 2.98
C LYS A 268 33.20 -21.48 1.65
N VAL A 269 32.49 -21.07 0.61
CA VAL A 269 33.06 -20.86 -0.74
C VAL A 269 33.30 -19.40 -1.07
N PHE A 270 32.96 -18.46 -0.17
CA PHE A 270 32.96 -17.02 -0.45
C PHE A 270 34.33 -16.53 -0.95
N ASP A 271 35.39 -16.68 -0.15
CA ASP A 271 36.72 -16.15 -0.48
C ASP A 271 37.27 -16.78 -1.78
N ASP A 272 37.04 -18.08 -1.96
CA ASP A 272 37.46 -18.84 -3.13
C ASP A 272 36.72 -18.38 -4.41
N VAL A 273 35.42 -18.09 -4.31
CA VAL A 273 34.62 -17.53 -5.43
C VAL A 273 35.12 -16.14 -5.79
N ILE A 274 35.35 -15.28 -4.80
CA ILE A 274 35.90 -13.93 -5.00
C ILE A 274 37.24 -13.99 -5.74
N LYS A 275 38.13 -14.86 -5.27
CA LYS A 275 39.47 -15.05 -5.85
C LYS A 275 39.39 -15.61 -7.27
N ALA A 276 38.57 -16.63 -7.51
CA ALA A 276 38.50 -17.31 -8.80
C ALA A 276 37.99 -16.38 -9.92
N GLN A 277 37.01 -15.52 -9.63
CA GLN A 277 36.46 -14.58 -10.59
C GLN A 277 37.04 -13.16 -10.49
N LYS A 278 38.08 -12.96 -9.66
CA LYS A 278 38.77 -11.68 -9.48
C LYS A 278 37.80 -10.51 -9.23
N PHE A 279 36.78 -10.72 -8.41
CA PHE A 279 35.82 -9.67 -8.09
C PHE A 279 36.51 -8.48 -7.41
N SER A 280 36.07 -7.25 -7.73
CA SER A 280 36.58 -6.04 -7.08
C SER A 280 36.27 -6.04 -5.58
N LYS A 281 36.91 -5.14 -4.81
CA LYS A 281 36.61 -5.00 -3.38
C LYS A 281 35.15 -4.60 -3.15
N GLU A 282 34.64 -3.71 -3.99
CA GLU A 282 33.26 -3.21 -3.95
C GLU A 282 32.28 -4.37 -4.19
N LYS A 283 32.48 -5.14 -5.26
CA LYS A 283 31.62 -6.29 -5.58
C LYS A 283 31.73 -7.40 -4.54
N SER A 284 32.91 -7.64 -3.99
CA SER A 284 33.12 -8.58 -2.89
C SER A 284 32.33 -8.17 -1.65
N GLN A 285 32.34 -6.88 -1.30
CA GLN A 285 31.53 -6.36 -0.20
C GLN A 285 30.03 -6.46 -0.48
N GLU A 286 29.57 -6.24 -1.72
CA GLU A 286 28.16 -6.43 -2.07
C GLU A 286 27.69 -7.88 -1.87
N LEU A 287 28.51 -8.86 -2.28
CA LEU A 287 28.23 -10.27 -2.05
C LEU A 287 28.28 -10.64 -0.56
N ALA A 288 29.21 -10.05 0.19
CA ALA A 288 29.28 -10.22 1.64
C ALA A 288 28.04 -9.63 2.33
N ASP A 289 27.65 -8.41 1.98
CA ASP A 289 26.44 -7.71 2.45
C ASP A 289 25.17 -8.54 2.18
N TYR A 290 25.10 -9.11 0.99
CA TYR A 290 24.02 -9.99 0.61
C TYR A 290 23.98 -11.26 1.49
N LEU A 291 25.11 -11.89 1.78
CA LEU A 291 25.18 -13.09 2.62
C LEU A 291 24.92 -12.77 4.10
N THR A 292 25.52 -11.71 4.64
CA THR A 292 25.36 -11.26 6.03
C THR A 292 23.89 -10.97 6.37
N PHE A 293 23.13 -10.39 5.44
CA PHE A 293 21.68 -10.18 5.62
C PHE A 293 20.92 -11.47 5.96
N ARG A 294 21.37 -12.62 5.46
CA ARG A 294 20.77 -13.94 5.68
C ARG A 294 21.30 -14.61 6.95
N LEU A 295 22.55 -14.33 7.29
CA LEU A 295 23.22 -14.79 8.51
C LEU A 295 22.87 -13.97 9.76
N ILE A 296 22.02 -12.95 9.64
CA ILE A 296 21.75 -12.03 10.75
C ILE A 296 21.28 -12.73 12.04
N ASN A 297 20.45 -13.77 11.94
CA ASN A 297 19.95 -14.53 13.07
C ASN A 297 20.53 -15.96 13.06
N THR A 298 21.79 -16.11 12.67
CA THR A 298 22.48 -17.41 12.74
C THR A 298 22.85 -17.72 14.19
N ASP A 299 22.69 -18.99 14.57
CA ASP A 299 23.08 -19.50 15.89
C ASP A 299 24.51 -20.10 15.88
N SER A 300 25.18 -20.10 14.72
CA SER A 300 26.56 -20.59 14.59
C SER A 300 27.54 -19.48 14.93
N GLU A 301 28.35 -19.69 15.97
CA GLU A 301 29.37 -18.74 16.43
C GLU A 301 30.36 -18.38 15.32
N GLU A 302 30.83 -19.37 14.55
CA GLU A 302 31.71 -19.16 13.38
C GLU A 302 31.07 -18.21 12.36
N LEU A 303 29.79 -18.42 12.04
CA LEU A 303 29.07 -17.57 11.09
C LEU A 303 28.77 -16.18 11.66
N MET A 304 28.56 -16.05 12.98
CA MET A 304 28.41 -14.75 13.64
C MET A 304 29.69 -13.93 13.55
N VAL A 305 30.84 -14.54 13.84
CA VAL A 305 32.16 -13.89 13.73
C VAL A 305 32.42 -13.44 12.30
N TRP A 306 32.19 -14.32 11.32
CA TRP A 306 32.33 -13.97 9.91
C TRP A 306 31.37 -12.83 9.51
N ARG A 307 30.10 -12.90 9.92
CA ARG A 307 29.09 -11.89 9.62
C ARG A 307 29.51 -10.52 10.14
N ASP A 308 29.93 -10.45 11.40
CA ASP A 308 30.27 -9.19 12.06
C ASP A 308 31.55 -8.59 11.48
N LYS A 309 32.54 -9.42 11.12
CA LYS A 309 33.72 -8.99 10.36
C LYS A 309 33.33 -8.33 9.04
N MET A 310 32.44 -8.95 8.26
CA MET A 310 32.03 -8.41 6.95
C MET A 310 31.16 -7.15 7.08
N LEU A 311 30.28 -7.11 8.09
CA LEU A 311 29.46 -5.94 8.37
C LEU A 311 30.28 -4.75 8.86
N ALA A 312 31.40 -4.97 9.56
CA ALA A 312 32.29 -3.90 10.00
C ALA A 312 32.88 -3.08 8.84
N SER A 313 32.94 -3.67 7.64
CA SER A 313 33.39 -3.02 6.40
C SER A 313 32.24 -2.53 5.51
N SER A 314 30.99 -2.78 5.89
CA SER A 314 29.82 -2.38 5.11
C SER A 314 29.47 -0.91 5.33
N SER A 315 29.15 -0.20 4.25
CA SER A 315 28.56 1.14 4.30
C SER A 315 27.02 1.13 4.27
N LYS A 316 26.40 -0.05 4.16
CA LYS A 316 24.94 -0.20 4.04
C LYS A 316 24.27 -0.02 5.40
N GLN A 317 23.78 1.20 5.65
CA GLN A 317 23.09 1.57 6.89
C GLN A 317 21.98 0.59 7.29
N VAL A 318 21.19 0.09 6.33
CA VAL A 318 20.14 -0.90 6.60
C VAL A 318 20.66 -2.20 7.24
N LEU A 319 21.88 -2.65 6.90
CA LEU A 319 22.49 -3.83 7.48
C LEU A 319 23.04 -3.54 8.88
N LEU A 320 23.71 -2.40 9.05
CA LEU A 320 24.22 -1.94 10.34
C LEU A 320 23.07 -1.74 11.34
N GLU A 321 21.99 -1.08 10.95
CA GLU A 321 20.76 -0.94 11.75
C GLU A 321 20.13 -2.30 12.10
N ARG A 322 20.24 -3.28 11.20
CA ARG A 322 19.74 -4.63 11.46
C ARG A 322 20.61 -5.36 12.48
N ARG A 323 21.93 -5.16 12.44
CA ARG A 323 22.86 -5.73 13.41
C ARG A 323 22.81 -5.04 14.77
N ALA A 324 22.58 -3.73 14.83
CA ALA A 324 22.26 -3.02 16.06
C ALA A 324 20.96 -3.56 16.69
N ARG A 325 19.91 -3.79 15.89
CA ARG A 325 18.68 -4.46 16.38
C ARG A 325 18.91 -5.88 16.88
N LEU A 326 19.83 -6.63 16.29
CA LEU A 326 20.20 -7.94 16.81
C LEU A 326 20.80 -7.82 18.22
N ALA A 327 21.60 -6.78 18.49
CA ALA A 327 22.10 -6.52 19.83
C ALA A 327 20.95 -6.26 20.82
N ILE A 328 19.93 -5.49 20.42
CA ILE A 328 18.70 -5.29 21.22
C ILE A 328 17.99 -6.63 21.48
N GLN A 329 17.84 -7.49 20.46
CA GLN A 329 17.19 -8.80 20.59
C GLN A 329 17.88 -9.69 21.65
N HIS A 330 19.18 -9.55 21.83
CA HIS A 330 19.97 -10.32 22.80
C HIS A 330 20.30 -9.56 24.09
N ALA A 331 19.74 -8.36 24.29
CA ALA A 331 20.09 -7.45 25.40
C ALA A 331 21.60 -7.15 25.50
N ASP A 332 22.31 -7.16 24.37
CA ASP A 332 23.73 -6.82 24.25
C ASP A 332 23.89 -5.30 24.15
N TRP A 333 23.84 -4.63 25.31
CA TRP A 333 23.90 -3.16 25.38
C TRP A 333 25.27 -2.58 24.98
N THR A 334 26.35 -3.31 25.25
CA THR A 334 27.70 -2.91 24.83
C THR A 334 27.83 -2.98 23.31
N GLY A 335 27.49 -4.13 22.70
CA GLY A 335 27.49 -4.27 21.25
C GLY A 335 26.52 -3.32 20.56
N LEU A 336 25.37 -2.99 21.19
CA LEU A 336 24.47 -1.98 20.67
C LEU A 336 25.16 -0.62 20.47
N LYS A 337 25.91 -0.14 21.46
CA LYS A 337 26.68 1.11 21.35
C LYS A 337 27.71 1.03 20.22
N GLU A 338 28.42 -0.08 20.10
CA GLU A 338 29.41 -0.29 19.04
C GLU A 338 28.80 -0.26 17.64
N TRP A 339 27.64 -0.89 17.45
CA TRP A 339 26.97 -0.93 16.15
C TRP A 339 26.25 0.38 15.81
N ILE A 340 25.75 1.12 16.80
CA ILE A 340 25.22 2.47 16.59
C ILE A 340 26.34 3.42 16.14
N ALA A 341 27.52 3.35 16.75
CA ALA A 341 28.67 4.19 16.40
C ALA A 341 29.17 3.99 14.96
N ARG A 342 28.79 2.88 14.30
CA ARG A 342 29.11 2.59 12.89
C ARG A 342 28.10 3.17 11.89
N LEU A 343 26.93 3.61 12.37
CA LEU A 343 25.96 4.27 11.52
C LEU A 343 26.49 5.63 11.05
N ASP A 344 25.96 6.17 9.96
CA ASP A 344 26.27 7.55 9.58
C ASP A 344 25.64 8.57 10.57
N ASP A 345 26.14 9.81 10.55
CA ASP A 345 25.70 10.87 11.46
C ASP A 345 24.18 11.10 11.44
N LYS A 346 23.56 10.96 10.27
CA LYS A 346 22.11 11.14 10.10
C LYS A 346 21.33 10.06 10.84
N HIS A 347 21.74 8.80 10.73
CA HIS A 347 21.09 7.69 11.43
C HIS A 347 21.37 7.78 12.93
N GLN A 348 22.62 8.03 13.33
CA GLN A 348 22.97 8.24 14.74
C GLN A 348 22.11 9.34 15.37
N ALA A 349 21.93 10.48 14.70
CA ALA A 349 21.12 11.61 15.17
C ALA A 349 19.60 11.35 15.16
N SER A 350 19.13 10.24 14.60
CA SER A 350 17.69 9.94 14.57
C SER A 350 17.14 9.68 15.98
N LEU A 351 15.89 10.11 16.24
CA LEU A 351 15.22 9.87 17.53
C LEU A 351 15.24 8.39 17.95
N ARG A 352 15.15 7.48 16.98
CA ARG A 352 15.26 6.03 17.18
C ARG A 352 16.59 5.64 17.79
N TRP A 353 17.70 6.03 17.17
CA TRP A 353 19.02 5.62 17.63
C TRP A 353 19.51 6.42 18.83
N GLN A 354 19.07 7.66 19.00
CA GLN A 354 19.26 8.41 20.25
C GLN A 354 18.55 7.75 21.44
N TYR A 355 17.33 7.25 21.27
CA TYR A 355 16.64 6.48 22.31
C TYR A 355 17.43 5.22 22.69
N TRP A 356 17.82 4.42 21.70
CA TRP A 356 18.54 3.16 21.95
C TRP A 356 19.94 3.37 22.51
N GLN A 357 20.64 4.42 22.08
CA GLN A 357 21.92 4.82 22.65
C GLN A 357 21.76 5.21 24.13
N GLY A 358 20.73 5.99 24.48
CA GLY A 358 20.48 6.41 25.86
C GLY A 358 20.11 5.23 26.76
N ARG A 359 19.29 4.30 26.25
CA ARG A 359 18.99 3.02 26.90
C ARG A 359 20.26 2.19 27.16
N ALA A 360 21.16 2.11 26.17
CA ALA A 360 22.41 1.36 26.31
C ALA A 360 23.39 2.03 27.29
N GLU A 361 23.45 3.36 27.32
CA GLU A 361 24.24 4.14 28.28
C GLU A 361 23.79 3.85 29.72
N ILE A 362 22.48 3.92 29.99
CA ILE A 362 21.91 3.57 31.31
C ILE A 362 22.25 2.11 31.68
N ALA A 363 22.04 1.17 30.76
CA ALA A 363 22.27 -0.25 31.02
C ALA A 363 23.77 -0.60 31.23
N THR A 364 24.68 0.22 30.72
CA THR A 364 26.15 0.05 30.87
C THR A 364 26.75 0.90 31.99
N GLY A 365 25.93 1.56 32.80
CA GLY A 365 26.34 2.30 34.00
C GLY A 365 26.51 3.82 33.82
N ASP A 366 26.31 4.37 32.62
CA ASP A 366 26.34 5.81 32.34
C ASP A 366 24.93 6.42 32.36
N SER A 367 24.27 6.29 33.52
CA SER A 367 22.88 6.73 33.69
C SER A 367 22.70 8.23 33.50
N ALA A 368 23.70 9.05 33.85
CA ALA A 368 23.62 10.50 33.70
C ALA A 368 23.55 10.92 32.23
N GLN A 369 24.47 10.41 31.39
CA GLN A 369 24.47 10.69 29.96
C GLN A 369 23.24 10.08 29.26
N GLY A 370 22.88 8.85 29.63
CA GLY A 370 21.73 8.18 29.04
C GLY A 370 20.41 8.89 29.36
N ASN A 371 20.18 9.31 30.61
CA ASN A 371 19.00 10.09 30.98
C ASN A 371 18.95 11.44 30.28
N LYS A 372 20.08 12.14 30.17
CA LYS A 372 20.17 13.39 29.41
C LYS A 372 19.76 13.17 27.95
N ARG A 373 20.30 12.13 27.31
CA ARG A 373 19.98 11.80 25.91
C ARG A 373 18.49 11.48 25.70
N LEU A 374 17.89 10.74 26.63
CA LEU A 374 16.45 10.47 26.60
C LEU A 374 15.65 11.76 26.75
N SER A 375 16.06 12.65 27.66
CA SER A 375 15.41 13.94 27.86
C SER A 375 15.47 14.82 26.61
N ASP A 376 16.62 14.86 25.93
CA ASP A 376 16.86 15.70 24.75
C ASP A 376 15.96 15.36 23.54
N ILE A 377 15.41 14.14 23.49
CA ILE A 377 14.53 13.68 22.39
C ILE A 377 13.03 13.73 22.71
N MET A 378 12.66 14.19 23.92
CA MET A 378 11.25 14.34 24.32
C MET A 378 10.56 15.50 23.58
N GLY A 379 9.24 15.63 23.73
CA GLY A 379 8.48 16.73 23.13
C GLY A 379 8.26 16.63 21.62
N GLN A 380 8.53 15.46 21.02
CA GLN A 380 8.34 15.21 19.59
C GLN A 380 7.14 14.29 19.36
N ARG A 381 6.42 14.50 18.25
CA ARG A 381 5.37 13.58 17.82
C ARG A 381 5.97 12.31 17.19
N ASN A 382 6.57 11.47 18.03
CA ASN A 382 7.31 10.28 17.63
C ASN A 382 7.25 9.21 18.73
N PHE A 383 7.17 7.93 18.33
CA PHE A 383 7.15 6.79 19.25
C PHE A 383 8.33 6.79 20.24
N TYR A 384 9.55 7.09 19.79
CA TYR A 384 10.75 7.08 20.64
C TYR A 384 10.81 8.27 21.60
N SER A 385 10.19 9.38 21.24
CA SER A 385 10.01 10.52 22.15
C SER A 385 9.08 10.15 23.31
N VAL A 386 7.98 9.46 23.00
CA VAL A 386 7.05 8.91 24.01
C VAL A 386 7.72 7.82 24.84
N ALA A 387 8.48 6.93 24.22
CA ALA A 387 9.23 5.89 24.93
C ALA A 387 10.27 6.49 25.89
N ALA A 388 10.94 7.57 25.51
CA ALA A 388 11.87 8.30 26.36
C ALA A 388 11.15 8.94 27.56
N ALA A 389 10.03 9.62 27.33
CA ALA A 389 9.21 10.18 28.40
C ALA A 389 8.77 9.09 29.39
N LYS A 390 8.32 7.92 28.89
CA LYS A 390 7.94 6.80 29.77
C LYS A 390 9.11 6.15 30.49
N GLN A 391 10.30 6.15 29.91
CA GLN A 391 11.50 5.66 30.58
C GLN A 391 11.95 6.59 31.72
N LEU A 392 11.68 7.89 31.61
CA LEU A 392 12.03 8.92 32.60
C LEU A 392 10.88 9.24 33.58
N ASP A 393 9.75 8.54 33.49
CA ASP A 393 8.51 8.81 34.24
C ASP A 393 7.94 10.23 34.05
N GLU A 394 8.13 10.78 32.84
CA GLU A 394 7.66 12.10 32.43
C GLU A 394 6.31 12.01 31.66
N PRO A 395 5.50 13.08 31.66
CA PRO A 395 4.27 13.14 30.90
C PRO A 395 4.56 13.14 29.39
N ILE A 396 3.64 12.56 28.62
CA ILE A 396 3.72 12.60 27.16
C ILE A 396 3.39 14.02 26.70
N GLN A 397 4.33 14.64 25.99
CA GLN A 397 4.14 15.94 25.35
C GLN A 397 4.55 15.86 23.89
N TYR A 398 3.78 16.51 23.02
CA TYR A 398 4.09 16.63 21.61
C TYR A 398 3.40 17.87 21.02
N PRO A 399 3.89 18.42 19.90
CA PRO A 399 3.33 19.63 19.33
C PRO A 399 1.92 19.36 18.80
N THR A 400 1.01 20.29 19.08
CA THR A 400 -0.34 20.31 18.49
C THR A 400 -0.62 21.65 17.84
N SER A 401 -1.44 21.64 16.81
CA SER A 401 -1.85 22.83 16.07
C SER A 401 -3.35 22.77 15.76
N THR A 402 -3.99 23.93 15.73
CA THR A 402 -5.38 24.07 15.27
C THR A 402 -5.41 24.79 13.91
N LEU A 403 -6.53 24.65 13.20
CA LEU A 403 -6.75 25.35 11.94
C LEU A 403 -8.16 25.94 11.94
N LYS A 404 -8.26 27.24 11.66
CA LYS A 404 -9.55 27.89 11.39
C LYS A 404 -9.85 27.79 9.91
N TYR A 405 -10.99 27.20 9.56
CA TYR A 405 -11.42 27.08 8.17
C TYR A 405 -11.69 28.46 7.56
N ASN A 406 -11.12 28.70 6.37
CA ASN A 406 -11.39 29.87 5.55
C ASN A 406 -11.96 29.44 4.18
N ALA A 407 -13.23 29.79 3.93
CA ALA A 407 -13.91 29.43 2.70
C ALA A 407 -13.33 30.13 1.47
N GLU A 408 -12.77 31.34 1.59
CA GLU A 408 -12.23 32.07 0.44
C GLU A 408 -11.00 31.36 -0.16
N THR A 409 -10.21 30.67 0.66
CA THR A 409 -9.04 29.90 0.18
C THR A 409 -9.44 28.69 -0.67
N VAL A 410 -10.63 28.11 -0.43
CA VAL A 410 -11.12 26.95 -1.20
C VAL A 410 -12.10 27.32 -2.31
N LYS A 411 -12.54 28.57 -2.38
CA LYS A 411 -13.47 29.10 -3.38
C LYS A 411 -13.07 28.79 -4.83
N PRO A 412 -11.79 28.87 -5.24
CA PRO A 412 -11.37 28.48 -6.58
C PRO A 412 -11.68 27.01 -6.93
N PHE A 413 -11.87 26.15 -5.93
CA PHE A 413 -12.13 24.72 -6.09
C PHE A 413 -13.61 24.34 -5.93
N ASN A 414 -14.52 25.31 -5.76
CA ASN A 414 -15.93 25.04 -5.50
C ASN A 414 -16.56 24.09 -6.53
N THR A 415 -16.26 24.25 -7.83
CA THR A 415 -16.78 23.36 -8.87
C THR A 415 -16.35 21.91 -8.63
N SER A 416 -15.08 21.68 -8.33
CA SER A 416 -14.55 20.34 -8.06
C SER A 416 -15.09 19.77 -6.74
N LEU A 417 -15.21 20.60 -5.70
CA LEU A 417 -15.78 20.20 -4.41
C LEU A 417 -17.25 19.80 -4.53
N THR A 418 -18.04 20.52 -5.34
CA THR A 418 -19.42 20.14 -5.66
C THR A 418 -19.45 18.79 -6.39
N ARG A 419 -18.59 18.57 -7.39
CA ARG A 419 -18.50 17.26 -8.07
C ARG A 419 -18.14 16.13 -7.12
N ILE A 420 -17.16 16.33 -6.23
CA ILE A 420 -16.79 15.33 -5.22
C ILE A 420 -17.98 15.00 -4.32
N GLY A 421 -18.73 16.01 -3.89
CA GLY A 421 -19.94 15.83 -3.10
C GLY A 421 -21.00 15.01 -3.83
N GLU A 422 -21.31 15.34 -5.07
CA GLU A 422 -22.28 14.59 -5.87
C GLU A 422 -21.79 13.16 -6.17
N LEU A 423 -20.48 12.95 -6.42
CA LEU A 423 -19.94 11.59 -6.59
C LEU A 423 -20.09 10.76 -5.32
N ILE A 424 -19.93 11.36 -4.13
CA ILE A 424 -20.17 10.67 -2.86
C ILE A 424 -21.65 10.36 -2.67
N GLU A 425 -22.53 11.32 -2.97
CA GLU A 425 -23.98 11.15 -2.88
C GLU A 425 -24.52 10.05 -3.81
N ARG A 426 -23.92 9.90 -5.00
CA ARG A 426 -24.28 8.87 -6.01
C ARG A 426 -23.54 7.55 -5.83
N ASP A 427 -22.89 7.33 -4.68
CA ASP A 427 -22.12 6.11 -4.36
C ASP A 427 -21.01 5.80 -5.40
N LYS A 428 -20.42 6.85 -5.98
CA LYS A 428 -19.29 6.79 -6.93
C LYS A 428 -17.97 7.14 -6.23
N ILE A 429 -17.74 6.52 -5.08
CA ILE A 429 -16.64 6.85 -4.16
C ILE A 429 -15.26 6.70 -4.80
N ALA A 430 -15.02 5.68 -5.65
CA ALA A 430 -13.77 5.53 -6.37
C ALA A 430 -13.47 6.75 -7.29
N ALA A 431 -14.49 7.28 -7.96
CA ALA A 431 -14.38 8.49 -8.77
C ALA A 431 -14.19 9.74 -7.89
N ALA A 432 -14.89 9.85 -6.76
CA ALA A 432 -14.71 10.94 -5.79
C ALA A 432 -13.27 10.99 -5.26
N LYS A 433 -12.68 9.84 -4.91
CA LYS A 433 -11.26 9.73 -4.50
C LYS A 433 -10.31 10.13 -5.63
N SER A 434 -10.69 9.88 -6.88
CA SER A 434 -9.90 10.27 -8.05
C SER A 434 -9.91 11.79 -8.25
N GLU A 435 -11.08 12.44 -8.14
CA GLU A 435 -11.22 13.91 -8.14
C GLU A 435 -10.46 14.54 -6.98
N TRP A 436 -10.59 13.98 -5.77
CA TRP A 436 -9.88 14.49 -4.61
C TRP A 436 -8.37 14.45 -4.77
N ARG A 437 -7.81 13.34 -5.24
CA ARG A 437 -6.37 13.24 -5.52
C ARG A 437 -5.92 14.22 -6.60
N TRP A 438 -6.73 14.39 -7.65
CA TRP A 438 -6.45 15.35 -8.71
C TRP A 438 -6.45 16.80 -8.20
N LEU A 439 -7.47 17.16 -7.44
CA LEU A 439 -7.61 18.46 -6.81
C LEU A 439 -6.41 18.74 -5.87
N LEU A 440 -6.05 17.79 -5.01
CA LEU A 440 -4.89 17.95 -4.12
C LEU A 440 -3.57 18.05 -4.90
N ALA A 441 -3.40 17.35 -6.02
CA ALA A 441 -2.17 17.45 -6.82
C ALA A 441 -1.96 18.87 -7.38
N ASN A 442 -3.06 19.60 -7.63
CA ASN A 442 -3.05 20.95 -8.20
C ASN A 442 -3.17 22.07 -7.15
N ALA A 443 -3.22 21.74 -5.86
CA ALA A 443 -3.30 22.70 -4.77
C ALA A 443 -1.95 22.91 -4.07
N ASP A 444 -1.68 24.13 -3.62
CA ASP A 444 -0.55 24.43 -2.75
C ASP A 444 -0.76 23.90 -1.31
N LYS A 445 0.22 24.08 -0.43
CA LYS A 445 0.18 23.56 0.94
C LYS A 445 -0.95 24.18 1.78
N ASP A 446 -1.19 25.48 1.63
CA ASP A 446 -2.18 26.22 2.42
C ASP A 446 -3.59 25.88 1.94
N GLN A 447 -3.78 25.80 0.62
CA GLN A 447 -4.99 25.30 -0.01
C GLN A 447 -5.29 23.86 0.43
N LYS A 448 -4.32 22.94 0.40
CA LYS A 448 -4.50 21.55 0.89
C LYS A 448 -4.94 21.51 2.35
N SER A 449 -4.42 22.40 3.18
CA SER A 449 -4.80 22.50 4.59
C SER A 449 -6.26 22.94 4.75
N MET A 450 -6.69 23.93 3.97
CA MET A 450 -8.09 24.39 3.96
C MET A 450 -9.05 23.37 3.33
N LEU A 451 -8.59 22.59 2.36
CA LEU A 451 -9.32 21.47 1.79
C LEU A 451 -9.52 20.34 2.80
N ALA A 452 -8.50 20.03 3.62
CA ALA A 452 -8.67 19.09 4.74
C ALA A 452 -9.76 19.57 5.70
N ALA A 453 -9.74 20.86 6.07
CA ALA A 453 -10.78 21.46 6.91
C ALA A 453 -12.16 21.42 6.24
N HIS A 454 -12.26 21.75 4.94
CA HIS A 454 -13.50 21.66 4.17
C HIS A 454 -14.08 20.24 4.21
N ALA A 455 -13.27 19.22 3.88
CA ALA A 455 -13.67 17.81 3.91
C ALA A 455 -14.15 17.39 5.30
N ALA A 456 -13.53 17.90 6.37
CA ALA A 456 -13.97 17.65 7.73
C ALA A 456 -15.38 18.23 8.00
N THR A 457 -15.69 19.45 7.51
CA THR A 457 -17.05 20.02 7.65
C THR A 457 -18.13 19.18 6.95
N LYS A 458 -17.74 18.46 5.90
CA LYS A 458 -18.60 17.55 5.14
C LYS A 458 -18.60 16.10 5.66
N ARG A 459 -17.84 15.80 6.71
CA ARG A 459 -17.63 14.44 7.26
C ARG A 459 -17.05 13.44 6.26
N TRP A 460 -16.29 13.92 5.28
CA TRP A 460 -15.57 13.07 4.32
C TRP A 460 -14.27 12.55 4.96
N ASN A 461 -14.40 11.70 5.97
CA ASN A 461 -13.31 11.35 6.90
C ASN A 461 -12.02 10.90 6.20
N HIS A 462 -12.11 9.99 5.24
CA HIS A 462 -10.95 9.55 4.46
C HIS A 462 -10.30 10.70 3.66
N LEU A 463 -11.12 11.59 3.09
CA LEU A 463 -10.64 12.74 2.31
C LEU A 463 -9.94 13.76 3.23
N THR A 464 -10.46 13.98 4.43
CA THR A 464 -9.80 14.79 5.48
C THR A 464 -8.42 14.22 5.83
N VAL A 465 -8.32 12.91 6.04
CA VAL A 465 -7.05 12.25 6.38
C VAL A 465 -6.05 12.36 5.23
N THR A 466 -6.46 12.09 4.00
CA THR A 466 -5.56 12.15 2.83
C THR A 466 -5.10 13.59 2.53
N ALA A 467 -5.96 14.59 2.70
CA ALA A 467 -5.58 15.99 2.54
C ALA A 467 -4.63 16.46 3.65
N SER A 468 -4.88 16.10 4.91
CA SER A 468 -3.97 16.45 6.01
C SER A 468 -2.57 15.81 5.86
N ILE A 469 -2.50 14.58 5.31
CA ILE A 469 -1.23 13.94 4.92
C ILE A 469 -0.55 14.72 3.79
N SER A 470 -1.28 15.05 2.72
CA SER A 470 -0.77 15.80 1.57
C SER A 470 -0.26 17.20 1.95
N ALA A 471 -0.94 17.88 2.87
CA ALA A 471 -0.57 19.18 3.43
C ALA A 471 0.56 19.10 4.49
N LYS A 472 0.98 17.89 4.89
CA LYS A 472 1.92 17.67 5.99
C LYS A 472 1.48 18.32 7.30
N MET A 473 0.18 18.26 7.63
CA MET A 473 -0.43 18.84 8.84
C MET A 473 -0.19 18.00 10.08
N TRP A 474 1.06 17.59 10.24
CA TRP A 474 1.61 16.69 11.23
C TRP A 474 1.12 16.96 12.66
N ASP A 475 1.05 18.22 13.08
CA ASP A 475 0.66 18.61 14.44
C ASP A 475 -0.86 18.85 14.58
N ASN A 476 -1.64 18.81 13.48
CA ASN A 476 -3.09 18.96 13.54
C ASN A 476 -3.76 17.59 13.75
N ILE A 477 -3.82 17.16 15.02
CA ILE A 477 -4.35 15.85 15.37
C ILE A 477 -5.84 15.72 15.02
N THR A 478 -6.64 16.77 15.19
CA THR A 478 -8.10 16.74 14.93
C THR A 478 -8.42 16.40 13.47
N LEU A 479 -7.71 16.98 12.50
CA LEU A 479 -7.93 16.67 11.08
C LEU A 479 -7.23 15.37 10.64
N ARG A 480 -6.13 14.99 11.29
CA ARG A 480 -5.43 13.74 10.98
C ARG A 480 -6.11 12.50 11.52
N PHE A 481 -6.93 12.64 12.57
CA PHE A 481 -7.58 11.57 13.31
C PHE A 481 -9.08 11.89 13.50
N PRO A 482 -9.88 11.95 12.42
CA PRO A 482 -11.32 12.19 12.54
C PRO A 482 -11.99 11.06 13.33
N VAL A 483 -12.98 11.43 14.13
CA VAL A 483 -13.80 10.50 14.93
C VAL A 483 -14.94 9.98 14.06
N ALA A 484 -14.60 9.11 13.11
CA ALA A 484 -15.53 8.50 12.15
C ALA A 484 -16.24 7.29 12.75
N HIS A 485 -17.50 7.06 12.36
CA HIS A 485 -18.27 5.84 12.71
C HIS A 485 -18.30 5.50 14.21
N LYS A 486 -18.22 6.52 15.08
CA LYS A 486 -18.09 6.36 16.55
C LYS A 486 -19.09 5.38 17.14
N TRP A 487 -20.34 5.43 16.71
CA TRP A 487 -21.39 4.54 17.21
C TRP A 487 -21.06 3.06 16.97
N TRP A 488 -20.61 2.69 15.76
CA TRP A 488 -20.23 1.32 15.44
C TRP A 488 -19.02 0.86 16.23
N PHE A 489 -17.99 1.71 16.34
CA PHE A 489 -16.82 1.37 17.15
C PHE A 489 -17.18 1.18 18.62
N ASN A 490 -17.96 2.07 19.21
CA ASN A 490 -18.42 1.93 20.60
C ASN A 490 -19.25 0.67 20.81
N PHE A 491 -20.20 0.40 19.91
CA PHE A 491 -21.09 -0.76 20.03
C PHE A 491 -20.33 -2.10 19.99
N TYR A 492 -19.39 -2.25 19.06
CA TYR A 492 -18.61 -3.49 18.96
C TYR A 492 -17.49 -3.55 20.01
N ALA A 493 -16.89 -2.42 20.38
CA ALA A 493 -15.95 -2.34 21.51
C ALA A 493 -16.56 -2.86 22.81
N GLU A 494 -17.75 -2.37 23.16
CA GLU A 494 -18.49 -2.77 24.38
C GLU A 494 -18.80 -4.27 24.39
N LYS A 495 -19.17 -4.85 23.24
CA LYS A 495 -19.43 -6.29 23.11
C LYS A 495 -18.23 -7.19 23.34
N HIS A 496 -17.02 -6.65 23.20
CA HIS A 496 -15.77 -7.42 23.25
C HIS A 496 -14.84 -6.99 24.39
N ASP A 497 -15.28 -6.09 25.27
CA ASP A 497 -14.42 -5.50 26.31
C ASP A 497 -13.11 -4.91 25.74
N ILE A 498 -13.19 -4.34 24.54
CA ILE A 498 -12.07 -3.65 23.88
C ILE A 498 -12.27 -2.15 24.07
N ASP A 499 -11.21 -1.40 24.32
CA ASP A 499 -11.27 0.07 24.30
C ASP A 499 -11.69 0.55 22.87
N PRO A 500 -12.78 1.33 22.72
CA PRO A 500 -13.20 1.84 21.41
C PRO A 500 -12.10 2.65 20.70
N ILE A 501 -11.21 3.31 21.45
CA ILE A 501 -10.07 4.03 20.89
C ILE A 501 -9.06 3.06 20.24
N THR A 502 -8.90 1.85 20.77
CA THR A 502 -8.07 0.82 20.14
C THR A 502 -8.63 0.43 18.77
N LEU A 503 -9.95 0.21 18.64
CA LEU A 503 -10.57 -0.11 17.35
C LEU A 503 -10.48 1.05 16.35
N MET A 504 -10.72 2.30 16.79
CA MET A 504 -10.56 3.48 15.94
C MET A 504 -9.11 3.66 15.47
N SER A 505 -8.14 3.44 16.35
CA SER A 505 -6.71 3.54 16.05
C SER A 505 -6.25 2.47 15.05
N LEU A 506 -6.76 1.25 15.21
CA LEU A 506 -6.55 0.16 14.26
C LEU A 506 -7.13 0.51 12.89
N ALA A 507 -8.40 0.90 12.82
CA ALA A 507 -9.05 1.32 11.57
C ALA A 507 -8.34 2.50 10.89
N ARG A 508 -7.85 3.46 11.69
CA ARG A 508 -7.06 4.60 11.20
C ARG A 508 -5.75 4.14 10.55
N GLN A 509 -5.08 3.15 11.12
CA GLN A 509 -3.85 2.56 10.57
C GLN A 509 -4.14 1.73 9.33
N GLU A 510 -5.23 0.98 9.31
CA GLU A 510 -5.56 0.07 8.22
C GLU A 510 -5.99 0.77 6.93
N SER A 511 -6.93 1.73 7.02
CA SER A 511 -7.53 2.30 5.82
C SER A 511 -7.54 3.82 5.78
N ALA A 512 -7.00 4.50 6.79
CA ALA A 512 -7.20 5.94 6.96
C ALA A 512 -8.68 6.32 6.95
N MET A 513 -9.53 5.50 7.58
CA MET A 513 -11.00 5.64 7.64
C MET A 513 -11.72 5.49 6.29
N ASP A 514 -11.11 4.79 5.33
CA ASP A 514 -11.74 4.43 4.06
C ASP A 514 -12.55 3.13 4.19
N SER A 515 -13.88 3.21 4.06
CA SER A 515 -14.77 2.05 4.08
C SER A 515 -14.72 1.20 2.81
N GLU A 516 -14.17 1.72 1.73
CA GLU A 516 -14.03 1.01 0.44
C GLU A 516 -12.59 0.63 0.10
N ALA A 517 -11.67 0.76 1.06
CA ALA A 517 -10.27 0.46 0.80
C ALA A 517 -10.11 -1.00 0.36
N ARG A 518 -9.32 -1.22 -0.71
CA ARG A 518 -8.91 -2.55 -1.16
C ARG A 518 -7.40 -2.58 -1.37
N SER A 519 -6.70 -3.42 -0.63
CA SER A 519 -5.25 -3.58 -0.82
C SER A 519 -4.93 -4.41 -2.06
N PRO A 520 -3.70 -4.32 -2.61
CA PRO A 520 -3.26 -5.14 -3.73
C PRO A 520 -3.36 -6.66 -3.47
N VAL A 521 -3.22 -7.07 -2.21
CA VAL A 521 -3.34 -8.48 -1.79
C VAL A 521 -4.78 -8.89 -1.44
N GLY A 522 -5.73 -7.96 -1.50
CA GLY A 522 -7.17 -8.24 -1.42
C GLY A 522 -7.82 -8.03 -0.05
N ALA A 523 -7.14 -7.35 0.90
CA ALA A 523 -7.75 -6.91 2.15
C ALA A 523 -8.78 -5.80 1.89
N ARG A 524 -9.88 -5.75 2.66
CA ARG A 524 -11.04 -4.90 2.34
C ARG A 524 -11.61 -4.12 3.52
N GLY A 525 -12.10 -2.93 3.20
CA GLY A 525 -12.87 -2.07 4.09
C GLY A 525 -12.07 -1.38 5.19
N ILE A 526 -12.80 -0.83 6.16
CA ILE A 526 -12.26 0.12 7.14
C ILE A 526 -11.21 -0.47 8.09
N MET A 527 -11.25 -1.78 8.35
CA MET A 527 -10.27 -2.51 9.15
C MET A 527 -9.42 -3.49 8.32
N GLN A 528 -9.41 -3.34 6.98
CA GLN A 528 -8.65 -4.14 6.02
C GLN A 528 -8.67 -5.66 6.30
N ILE A 529 -9.87 -6.23 6.34
CA ILE A 529 -10.04 -7.67 6.61
C ILE A 529 -9.77 -8.47 5.32
N MET A 530 -8.95 -9.51 5.42
CA MET A 530 -8.77 -10.48 4.34
C MET A 530 -10.02 -11.36 4.18
N PRO A 531 -10.49 -11.68 2.95
CA PRO A 531 -11.66 -12.53 2.76
C PRO A 531 -11.61 -13.89 3.48
N LYS A 532 -10.43 -14.52 3.55
CA LYS A 532 -10.22 -15.77 4.30
C LYS A 532 -10.37 -15.58 5.81
N THR A 533 -9.83 -14.49 6.36
CA THR A 533 -9.98 -14.14 7.77
C THR A 533 -11.45 -13.86 8.10
N ALA A 534 -12.14 -13.09 7.25
CA ALA A 534 -13.57 -12.84 7.41
C ALA A 534 -14.39 -14.13 7.43
N GLN A 535 -14.15 -15.05 6.48
CA GLN A 535 -14.85 -16.33 6.45
C GLN A 535 -14.59 -17.16 7.70
N TYR A 536 -13.34 -17.22 8.16
CA TYR A 536 -12.97 -17.93 9.39
C TYR A 536 -13.67 -17.34 10.62
N THR A 537 -13.56 -16.02 10.82
CA THR A 537 -14.15 -15.32 11.98
C THR A 537 -15.68 -15.40 11.95
N ALA A 538 -16.30 -15.19 10.79
CA ALA A 538 -17.75 -15.27 10.65
C ALA A 538 -18.28 -16.67 10.97
N LYS A 539 -17.61 -17.72 10.50
CA LYS A 539 -17.97 -19.11 10.85
C LYS A 539 -17.82 -19.37 12.35
N LYS A 540 -16.72 -18.94 12.96
CA LYS A 540 -16.43 -19.15 14.38
C LYS A 540 -17.45 -18.48 15.29
N HIS A 541 -17.88 -17.27 14.94
CA HIS A 541 -18.77 -16.44 15.76
C HIS A 541 -20.21 -16.36 15.23
N GLN A 542 -20.59 -17.22 14.26
CA GLN A 542 -21.93 -17.31 13.69
C GLN A 542 -22.45 -15.98 13.10
N ILE A 543 -21.55 -15.19 12.51
CA ILE A 543 -21.87 -13.92 11.86
C ILE A 543 -22.37 -14.22 10.43
N LYS A 544 -23.49 -13.62 10.04
CA LYS A 544 -23.94 -13.66 8.63
C LYS A 544 -22.94 -12.93 7.75
N TYR A 545 -22.32 -13.66 6.83
CA TYR A 545 -21.35 -13.19 5.84
C TYR A 545 -21.57 -13.91 4.51
N GLN A 546 -21.98 -13.17 3.49
CA GLN A 546 -22.42 -13.69 2.18
C GLN A 546 -21.29 -13.68 1.15
N GLY A 547 -20.26 -12.88 1.36
CA GLY A 547 -19.14 -12.78 0.44
C GLY A 547 -18.27 -11.57 0.73
N SER A 548 -17.19 -11.45 -0.01
CA SER A 548 -16.16 -10.46 0.26
C SER A 548 -16.60 -9.00 0.05
N ASP A 549 -17.74 -8.76 -0.59
CA ASP A 549 -18.27 -7.40 -0.79
C ASP A 549 -18.99 -6.88 0.46
N ASP A 550 -19.44 -7.78 1.35
CA ASP A 550 -19.94 -7.41 2.69
C ASP A 550 -18.88 -6.65 3.50
N LEU A 551 -17.59 -6.83 3.19
CA LEU A 551 -16.50 -6.15 3.88
C LEU A 551 -16.41 -4.65 3.55
N TYR A 552 -17.13 -4.15 2.53
CA TYR A 552 -17.26 -2.70 2.31
C TYR A 552 -18.38 -2.07 3.15
N ASN A 553 -19.28 -2.89 3.73
CA ASN A 553 -20.23 -2.40 4.71
C ASN A 553 -19.51 -2.12 6.04
N VAL A 554 -19.57 -0.86 6.50
CA VAL A 554 -18.85 -0.40 7.69
C VAL A 554 -19.19 -1.21 8.94
N SER A 555 -20.48 -1.43 9.21
CA SER A 555 -20.92 -2.18 10.39
C SER A 555 -20.38 -3.61 10.37
N LYS A 556 -20.56 -4.31 9.25
CA LYS A 556 -20.10 -5.69 9.07
C LYS A 556 -18.58 -5.83 9.16
N ASN A 557 -17.84 -4.87 8.58
CA ASN A 557 -16.39 -4.86 8.64
C ASN A 557 -15.89 -4.65 10.08
N ILE A 558 -16.50 -3.71 10.82
CA ILE A 558 -16.16 -3.47 12.23
C ILE A 558 -16.55 -4.67 13.09
N GLU A 559 -17.70 -5.30 12.88
CA GLU A 559 -18.11 -6.53 13.58
C GLU A 559 -17.07 -7.63 13.45
N ILE A 560 -16.72 -7.98 12.21
CA ILE A 560 -15.76 -9.05 11.92
C ILE A 560 -14.36 -8.67 12.40
N GLY A 561 -13.94 -7.42 12.19
CA GLY A 561 -12.63 -6.94 12.62
C GLY A 561 -12.48 -6.91 14.14
N SER A 562 -13.53 -6.54 14.87
CA SER A 562 -13.52 -6.52 16.34
C SER A 562 -13.45 -7.94 16.90
N HIS A 563 -14.25 -8.88 16.38
CA HIS A 563 -14.13 -10.30 16.75
C HIS A 563 -12.75 -10.90 16.47
N TYR A 564 -12.14 -10.51 15.35
CA TYR A 564 -10.80 -11.00 15.02
C TYR A 564 -9.75 -10.41 15.96
N LEU A 565 -9.80 -9.12 16.27
CA LEU A 565 -8.89 -8.49 17.23
C LEU A 565 -9.08 -9.05 18.64
N ASP A 566 -10.32 -9.22 19.09
CA ASP A 566 -10.67 -9.84 20.38
C ASP A 566 -10.01 -11.22 20.53
N GLY A 567 -10.16 -12.07 19.50
CA GLY A 567 -9.52 -13.38 19.49
C GLY A 567 -7.99 -13.33 19.57
N LEU A 568 -7.36 -12.28 19.01
CA LEU A 568 -5.92 -12.07 19.12
C LEU A 568 -5.53 -11.55 20.51
N LEU A 569 -6.28 -10.60 21.08
CA LEU A 569 -6.06 -10.09 22.44
C LEU A 569 -6.17 -11.23 23.46
N ALA A 570 -7.23 -12.04 23.38
CA ALA A 570 -7.41 -13.21 24.22
C ALA A 570 -6.28 -14.25 24.05
N GLN A 571 -5.77 -14.45 22.84
CA GLN A 571 -4.64 -15.34 22.58
C GLN A 571 -3.32 -14.85 23.23
N TYR A 572 -3.19 -13.56 23.47
CA TYR A 572 -1.96 -12.93 23.95
C TYR A 572 -2.15 -12.21 25.29
N ASP A 573 -3.02 -12.73 26.16
CA ASP A 573 -3.20 -12.23 27.53
C ASP A 573 -3.51 -10.72 27.58
N ASN A 574 -4.35 -10.26 26.64
CA ASN A 574 -4.70 -8.86 26.42
C ASN A 574 -3.50 -7.93 26.17
N ASN A 575 -2.41 -8.46 25.60
CA ASN A 575 -1.25 -7.69 25.21
C ASN A 575 -1.42 -7.11 23.80
N ARG A 576 -1.62 -5.79 23.71
CA ARG A 576 -1.86 -5.10 22.44
C ARG A 576 -0.67 -5.17 21.48
N ILE A 577 0.56 -5.21 22.00
CA ILE A 577 1.77 -5.28 21.17
C ILE A 577 1.78 -6.59 20.37
N PHE A 578 1.53 -7.72 21.02
CA PHE A 578 1.42 -9.01 20.34
C PHE A 578 0.20 -9.09 19.43
N ALA A 579 -0.96 -8.58 19.88
CA ALA A 579 -2.19 -8.61 19.10
C ALA A 579 -2.08 -7.81 17.79
N PHE A 580 -1.58 -6.56 17.83
CA PHE A 580 -1.38 -5.76 16.63
C PHE A 580 -0.33 -6.33 15.70
N ALA A 581 0.77 -6.85 16.25
CA ALA A 581 1.79 -7.55 15.47
C ALA A 581 1.19 -8.79 14.76
N ALA A 582 0.32 -9.54 15.44
CA ALA A 582 -0.35 -10.71 14.88
C ALA A 582 -1.45 -10.35 13.88
N TYR A 583 -2.13 -9.21 14.07
CA TYR A 583 -3.12 -8.69 13.13
C TYR A 583 -2.47 -8.40 11.77
N ASN A 584 -1.32 -7.73 11.77
CA ASN A 584 -0.60 -7.36 10.54
C ASN A 584 0.24 -8.51 9.94
N ALA A 585 1.00 -9.26 10.74
CA ALA A 585 1.95 -10.27 10.25
C ALA A 585 1.51 -11.73 10.43
N GLY A 586 0.38 -11.97 11.10
CA GLY A 586 -0.16 -13.28 11.43
C GLY A 586 0.40 -13.86 12.75
N PRO A 587 -0.40 -14.65 13.50
CA PRO A 587 0.02 -15.25 14.79
C PRO A 587 1.28 -16.12 14.72
N SER A 588 1.49 -16.83 13.61
CA SER A 588 2.67 -17.69 13.43
C SER A 588 3.99 -16.90 13.48
N ARG A 589 3.98 -15.64 13.00
CA ARG A 589 5.18 -14.79 13.04
C ARG A 589 5.45 -14.29 14.45
N VAL A 590 4.42 -13.85 15.15
CA VAL A 590 4.55 -13.40 16.54
C VAL A 590 5.06 -14.52 17.45
N LYS A 591 4.56 -15.75 17.28
CA LYS A 591 5.11 -16.94 17.98
C LYS A 591 6.61 -17.10 17.74
N GLN A 592 7.07 -16.96 16.50
CA GLN A 592 8.50 -17.04 16.16
C GLN A 592 9.30 -15.91 16.81
N TRP A 593 8.74 -14.70 16.87
CA TRP A 593 9.42 -13.55 17.46
C TRP A 593 9.54 -13.68 18.98
N ARG A 594 8.47 -14.07 19.68
CA ARG A 594 8.49 -14.39 21.12
C ARG A 594 9.50 -15.47 21.47
N SER A 595 9.58 -16.52 20.66
CA SER A 595 10.58 -17.59 20.86
C SER A 595 12.02 -17.10 20.71
N ARG A 596 12.27 -16.01 19.99
CA ARG A 596 13.62 -15.45 19.80
C ARG A 596 14.02 -14.46 20.89
N SER A 597 13.07 -13.71 21.42
CA SER A 597 13.33 -12.81 22.55
C SER A 597 13.53 -13.57 23.85
N ASP A 598 13.00 -14.79 23.97
CA ASP A 598 13.22 -15.69 25.11
C ASP A 598 12.84 -15.03 26.45
N GLU A 599 11.80 -14.19 26.44
CA GLU A 599 11.31 -13.43 27.60
C GLU A 599 12.39 -12.55 28.27
N LYS A 600 13.39 -12.11 27.50
CA LYS A 600 14.48 -11.25 28.00
C LYS A 600 14.22 -9.76 27.77
N LEU A 601 13.22 -9.42 26.96
CA LEU A 601 13.03 -8.05 26.50
C LEU A 601 11.92 -7.33 27.27
N ASP A 602 12.00 -6.00 27.27
CA ASP A 602 10.85 -5.16 27.57
C ASP A 602 10.01 -4.91 26.31
N ALA A 603 8.86 -4.25 26.50
CA ALA A 603 7.94 -3.90 25.44
C ALA A 603 8.58 -3.13 24.27
N TYR A 604 9.43 -2.14 24.56
CA TYR A 604 10.06 -1.29 23.54
C TYR A 604 11.10 -2.06 22.74
N ALA A 605 11.89 -2.91 23.41
CA ALA A 605 12.89 -3.77 22.79
C ALA A 605 12.24 -4.85 21.92
N PHE A 606 11.12 -5.43 22.37
CA PHE A 606 10.34 -6.36 21.56
C PHE A 606 9.82 -5.70 20.29
N ILE A 607 9.20 -4.52 20.39
CA ILE A 607 8.70 -3.76 19.23
C ILE A 607 9.84 -3.49 18.25
N GLU A 608 11.01 -3.06 18.73
CA GLU A 608 12.14 -2.72 17.87
C GLU A 608 12.74 -3.95 17.15
N MET A 609 12.80 -5.10 17.83
CA MET A 609 13.34 -6.32 17.23
C MET A 609 12.44 -6.91 16.13
N ILE A 610 11.16 -6.53 16.05
CA ILE A 610 10.23 -7.01 15.01
C ILE A 610 10.91 -6.88 13.64
N PRO A 611 11.21 -8.00 12.94
CA PRO A 611 12.05 -7.96 11.74
C PRO A 611 11.42 -7.20 10.57
N PHE A 612 10.08 -7.25 10.48
CA PHE A 612 9.32 -6.59 9.42
C PHE A 612 9.17 -5.11 9.75
N LYS A 613 9.78 -4.25 8.93
CA LYS A 613 9.71 -2.79 9.10
C LYS A 613 8.26 -2.30 9.11
N GLU A 614 7.41 -2.87 8.25
CA GLU A 614 5.98 -2.59 8.20
C GLU A 614 5.31 -2.90 9.54
N THR A 615 5.42 -4.13 10.04
CA THR A 615 4.79 -4.55 11.31
C THR A 615 5.33 -3.77 12.52
N ARG A 616 6.62 -3.46 12.56
CA ARG A 616 7.18 -2.62 13.62
C ARG A 616 6.54 -1.23 13.61
N GLY A 617 6.52 -0.57 12.45
CA GLY A 617 5.89 0.74 12.30
C GLY A 617 4.39 0.69 12.59
N TYR A 618 3.72 -0.40 12.22
CA TYR A 618 2.30 -0.63 12.46
C TYR A 618 1.97 -0.61 13.96
N VAL A 619 2.69 -1.38 14.78
CA VAL A 619 2.50 -1.41 16.24
C VAL A 619 2.80 -0.03 16.84
N GLN A 620 3.92 0.60 16.45
CA GLN A 620 4.30 1.93 16.91
C GLN A 620 3.22 2.97 16.59
N ASN A 621 2.68 2.92 15.38
CA ASN A 621 1.65 3.85 14.93
C ASN A 621 0.36 3.69 15.71
N ILE A 622 -0.15 2.47 15.90
CA ILE A 622 -1.43 2.27 16.59
C ILE A 622 -1.34 2.76 18.04
N LEU A 623 -0.26 2.45 18.76
CA LEU A 623 -0.04 2.97 20.12
C LEU A 623 0.03 4.50 20.18
N MET A 624 0.64 5.15 19.18
CA MET A 624 0.63 6.61 19.06
C MET A 624 -0.76 7.15 18.70
N PHE A 625 -1.50 6.49 17.81
CA PHE A 625 -2.84 6.90 17.38
C PHE A 625 -3.83 6.85 18.53
N GLU A 626 -3.69 5.83 19.35
CA GLU A 626 -4.38 5.65 20.61
C GLU A 626 -4.18 6.85 21.56
N THR A 627 -2.97 7.41 21.61
CA THR A 627 -2.69 8.63 22.39
C THR A 627 -3.40 9.85 21.79
N TYR A 628 -3.36 10.01 20.46
CA TYR A 628 -4.00 11.15 19.80
C TYR A 628 -5.53 11.11 19.93
N TYR A 629 -6.15 9.93 19.80
CA TYR A 629 -7.60 9.79 19.95
C TYR A 629 -8.05 10.09 21.38
N ARG A 630 -7.27 9.69 22.40
CA ARG A 630 -7.52 10.04 23.80
C ARG A 630 -7.50 11.55 24.01
N ASP A 631 -6.50 12.24 23.48
CA ASP A 631 -6.40 13.70 23.57
C ASP A 631 -7.56 14.41 22.83
N ILE A 632 -7.97 13.89 21.67
CA ILE A 632 -9.12 14.43 20.91
C ILE A 632 -10.44 14.24 21.67
N LEU A 633 -10.61 13.10 22.35
CA LEU A 633 -11.84 12.76 23.06
C LEU A 633 -11.88 13.27 24.51
N GLY A 634 -10.76 13.79 25.02
CA GLY A 634 -10.62 14.17 26.42
C GLY A 634 -10.63 12.97 27.38
N GLU A 635 -10.28 11.78 26.88
CA GLU A 635 -10.30 10.53 27.64
C GLU A 635 -8.90 10.24 28.20
N LYS A 636 -8.81 9.87 29.48
CA LYS A 636 -7.54 9.49 30.10
C LYS A 636 -7.18 8.06 29.71
N GLY A 637 -5.89 7.79 29.56
CA GLY A 637 -5.39 6.41 29.38
C GLY A 637 -3.88 6.34 29.43
N THR A 638 -3.36 5.12 29.59
CA THR A 638 -1.93 4.84 29.62
C THR A 638 -1.43 4.47 28.23
N PHE A 639 -0.20 4.88 27.89
CA PHE A 639 0.43 4.50 26.62
C PHE A 639 0.57 2.98 26.50
N LEU A 640 1.17 2.35 27.50
CA LEU A 640 1.15 0.90 27.72
C LEU A 640 0.34 0.61 28.99
N ALA A 641 -0.51 -0.40 28.96
CA ALA A 641 -1.22 -0.85 30.14
C ALA A 641 -0.21 -1.40 31.18
N PRO A 642 -0.52 -1.36 32.49
CA PRO A 642 0.42 -1.80 33.52
C PRO A 642 0.91 -3.23 33.35
N HIS A 643 0.08 -4.16 32.86
CA HIS A 643 0.51 -5.53 32.58
C HIS A 643 1.45 -5.58 31.38
N GLU A 644 1.16 -4.86 30.29
CA GLU A 644 2.01 -4.80 29.10
C GLU A 644 3.39 -4.23 29.38
N ALA A 645 3.49 -3.23 30.26
CA ALA A 645 4.76 -2.63 30.66
C ALA A 645 5.60 -3.57 31.55
N LYS A 646 4.93 -4.44 32.32
CA LYS A 646 5.58 -5.42 33.21
C LYS A 646 5.88 -6.76 32.54
N THR A 647 5.19 -7.07 31.44
CA THR A 647 5.43 -8.28 30.64
C THR A 647 6.89 -8.36 30.22
N LYS A 648 7.47 -9.55 30.38
CA LYS A 648 8.74 -9.92 29.76
C LYS A 648 8.45 -10.52 28.39
N TYR A 649 9.06 -9.94 27.36
CA TYR A 649 8.75 -10.21 25.96
C TYR A 649 9.78 -11.12 25.31
#